data_AF-A0A6B1EZZ8-F1
#
_entry.id   AF-A0A6B1EZZ8-F1
#
_cell.length_a   1.000
_cell.length_b   1.000
_cell.length_c   1.000
_cell.angle_alpha   90.00
_cell.angle_beta   90.00
_cell.angle_gamma   90.00
#
_symmetry.space_group_name_H-M   'P 1'
#
loop_
_entity.id
_entity.type
_entity.pdbx_description
1 polymer ?
#
loop_
_entity_poly.entity_id
_entity_poly.type
_entity_poly.pdbx_seq_one_letter_code
_entity_poly.pdbx_strand_id
1 'polypeptide(L)'
;MLRDIEPEVILFLSTLEEIRIETDTGDNLTILKDSTTTPEVAIVVEGNKHGSAFFTSDSFLVCNKRFNKPADIHHEKREGIEDREVSVAFPLNEGSAAGGKIFAYLPIRSDTGFPFLINADFILPSSREDIQDVPWNYWLMECVADLIACELLPLLKKRKILLNVRFLESFANRLNNLVYDPEDLFYAIYAKVREVLKNEALLPTNDNSFVSARDAVLTRSDAVRSLLTDIQLGMLLRPNVDGNATLKWLSAAITLDRTPSLRKYIMDSLEVEEVTPAMFARRLSEKFLSSQTDEWFIKFYKFLSDQPALWSSSGSVLRTKPILRLKDGTHVNPPQETSHPTAYFSVGPTTDASLSIVKWEISQDEGAYDFLKALGLQESDLVAEVVETVLPKYKQDFPTVSINDHLCDFAKIERAYKTDSREKIERLLKALRETPFILAEHANADSPIYLRPDQLYFGTDALRMYFEGNNLVSWVEIWKEQNDNLAYLQKCFRSDILGGPRGAFVNLDKYPPTARELFKDLEILDSVQIERKKADLQGNVTIMSQHGKHQRGVNGFDPNISVDGLKHALDNLTLEKSTFIWNHIAIPNADCIKGFIEKSTTQNYGNSRSDEHISDSLGQLLIDTAWLPDTDGNMHKPSEIALDDLPGSFKKDEKLAKKLDMPISQNQIIDLIAPAIGIPPDILTQIVKAPPETIEQIESLLQSSSESTFIDPSISQAASFPVNPVSNPERREKQILLELGKTPDKEYTEKLRSVRTSRNTIDPKTWLSTHYTNDDDQMVCQICQEEMPFKYRGGNYYFDAVEMLKEYFTKEYEAQFLALCPE
;
A
#
# COMPACT_ATOMS: atom_id res chain seq x y z
N MET A 1 -3.52 53.43 -53.90
CA MET A 1 -2.27 53.36 -54.67
C MET A 1 -1.16 52.65 -53.92
N LEU A 2 -0.48 53.25 -52.92
CA LEU A 2 0.61 52.53 -52.20
C LEU A 2 0.15 51.26 -51.44
N ARG A 3 -1.14 51.14 -51.11
CA ARG A 3 -1.71 49.95 -50.43
C ARG A 3 -2.02 48.78 -51.37
N ASP A 4 -2.03 49.01 -52.69
CA ASP A 4 -2.51 48.03 -53.67
C ASP A 4 -1.35 47.25 -54.33
N ILE A 5 -0.10 47.56 -53.95
CA ILE A 5 1.09 46.89 -54.44
C ILE A 5 1.40 45.74 -53.49
N GLU A 6 1.24 44.52 -54.00
CA GLU A 6 1.63 43.31 -53.30
C GLU A 6 3.16 43.18 -53.33
N PRO A 7 3.85 43.24 -52.17
CA PRO A 7 5.31 43.15 -52.13
C PRO A 7 5.87 41.88 -52.78
N GLU A 8 5.07 40.81 -52.78
CA GLU A 8 5.43 39.50 -53.31
C GLU A 8 5.64 39.47 -54.83
N VAL A 9 5.19 40.51 -55.57
CA VAL A 9 5.46 40.65 -57.01
C VAL A 9 6.95 40.49 -57.32
N ILE A 10 7.82 41.07 -56.49
CA ILE A 10 9.25 41.11 -56.75
C ILE A 10 9.90 39.72 -56.70
N LEU A 11 9.30 38.75 -55.99
CA LEU A 11 9.82 37.38 -55.86
C LEU A 11 10.02 36.72 -57.22
N PHE A 12 9.09 36.94 -58.15
CA PHE A 12 9.03 36.23 -59.43
C PHE A 12 9.67 37.00 -60.58
N LEU A 13 10.20 38.19 -60.33
CA LEU A 13 10.93 38.98 -61.31
C LEU A 13 12.42 38.66 -61.23
N SER A 14 13.01 38.24 -62.34
CA SER A 14 14.37 37.69 -62.39
C SER A 14 15.48 38.75 -62.31
N THR A 15 15.20 40.00 -62.70
CA THR A 15 16.18 41.09 -62.74
C THR A 15 15.92 42.22 -61.75
N LEU A 16 14.75 42.24 -61.10
CA LEU A 16 14.34 43.33 -60.22
C LEU A 16 14.67 42.99 -58.77
N GLU A 17 15.55 43.78 -58.15
CA GLU A 17 15.99 43.60 -56.76
C GLU A 17 15.36 44.62 -55.80
N GLU A 18 14.91 45.78 -56.32
CA GLU A 18 14.39 46.87 -55.51
C GLU A 18 13.27 47.64 -56.25
N ILE A 19 12.23 48.01 -55.52
CA ILE A 19 11.18 48.95 -55.95
C ILE A 19 11.09 50.08 -54.93
N ARG A 20 11.35 51.33 -55.36
CA ARG A 20 11.15 52.54 -54.54
C ARG A 20 10.01 53.38 -55.11
N ILE A 21 9.11 53.81 -54.24
CA ILE A 21 7.98 54.67 -54.59
C ILE A 21 7.95 55.84 -53.61
N GLU A 22 8.01 57.05 -54.14
CA GLU A 22 7.90 58.28 -53.39
C GLU A 22 6.70 59.07 -53.93
N THR A 23 5.92 59.66 -53.03
CA THR A 23 4.74 60.47 -53.38
C THR A 23 5.00 61.94 -53.06
N ASP A 24 4.31 62.83 -53.77
CA ASP A 24 4.40 64.29 -53.54
C ASP A 24 3.96 64.70 -52.12
N THR A 25 3.22 63.82 -51.41
CA THR A 25 2.81 63.99 -50.02
C THR A 25 3.90 63.64 -49.00
N GLY A 26 5.07 63.18 -49.44
CA GLY A 26 6.19 62.76 -48.59
C GLY A 26 6.09 61.33 -48.06
N ASP A 27 5.08 60.56 -48.47
CA ASP A 27 5.01 59.12 -48.16
C ASP A 27 5.97 58.37 -49.09
N ASN A 28 6.69 57.38 -48.55
CA ASN A 28 7.57 56.52 -49.32
C ASN A 28 7.37 55.02 -48.99
N LEU A 29 7.72 54.17 -49.95
CA LEU A 29 7.67 52.72 -49.86
C LEU A 29 8.86 52.15 -50.64
N THR A 30 9.67 51.34 -49.97
CA THR A 30 10.77 50.58 -50.54
C THR A 30 10.49 49.10 -50.33
N ILE A 31 10.53 48.32 -51.41
CA ILE A 31 10.44 46.86 -51.39
C ILE A 31 11.76 46.31 -51.91
N LEU A 32 12.48 45.55 -51.09
CA LEU A 32 13.76 44.93 -51.39
C LEU A 32 13.60 43.42 -51.46
N LYS A 33 14.25 42.80 -52.46
CA LYS A 33 14.37 41.35 -52.60
C LYS A 33 15.80 40.92 -52.26
N ASP A 34 15.96 40.28 -51.12
CA ASP A 34 17.21 39.62 -50.76
C ASP A 34 17.16 38.14 -51.19
N SER A 35 17.92 37.79 -52.23
CA SER A 35 18.04 36.43 -52.76
C SER A 35 19.41 35.78 -52.51
N THR A 36 20.21 36.37 -51.62
CA THR A 36 21.59 35.91 -51.32
C THR A 36 21.64 34.50 -50.72
N THR A 37 20.56 34.02 -50.11
CA THR A 37 20.45 32.74 -49.38
C THR A 37 19.54 31.71 -50.06
N THR A 38 19.47 31.75 -51.40
CA THR A 38 18.66 30.83 -52.24
C THR A 38 18.76 29.36 -51.76
N PRO A 39 17.64 28.62 -51.58
CA PRO A 39 16.27 28.93 -52.02
C PRO A 39 15.47 29.84 -51.08
N GLU A 40 16.07 30.37 -50.02
CA GLU A 40 15.43 31.31 -49.12
C GLU A 40 15.57 32.73 -49.66
N VAL A 41 14.44 33.42 -49.79
CA VAL A 41 14.36 34.79 -50.32
C VAL A 41 13.57 35.63 -49.32
N ALA A 42 14.16 36.73 -48.86
CA ALA A 42 13.49 37.68 -47.98
C ALA A 42 12.99 38.89 -48.77
N ILE A 43 11.76 39.29 -48.49
CA ILE A 43 11.19 40.57 -48.93
C ILE A 43 11.20 41.50 -47.75
N VAL A 44 11.96 42.59 -47.86
CA VAL A 44 11.98 43.65 -46.86
C VAL A 44 11.18 44.82 -47.40
N VAL A 45 10.17 45.23 -46.65
CA VAL A 45 9.33 46.37 -46.98
C VAL A 45 9.52 47.43 -45.90
N GLU A 46 9.97 48.60 -46.31
CA GLU A 46 10.18 49.73 -45.41
C GLU A 46 9.59 51.01 -46.02
N GLY A 47 9.19 51.94 -45.16
CA GLY A 47 8.68 53.21 -45.64
C GLY A 47 8.13 54.08 -44.54
N ASN A 48 7.63 55.24 -44.93
CA ASN A 48 7.00 56.23 -44.07
C ASN A 48 5.65 56.59 -44.67
N LYS A 49 4.63 56.59 -43.82
CA LYS A 49 3.27 56.97 -44.19
C LYS A 49 2.69 57.90 -43.15
N HIS A 50 2.28 59.10 -43.57
CA HIS A 50 1.74 60.14 -42.69
C HIS A 50 2.62 60.39 -41.45
N GLY A 51 3.95 60.32 -41.60
CA GLY A 51 4.92 60.51 -40.51
C GLY A 51 5.19 59.26 -39.66
N SER A 52 4.51 58.14 -39.91
CA SER A 52 4.76 56.86 -39.21
C SER A 52 5.61 55.95 -40.08
N ALA A 53 6.81 55.61 -39.60
CA ALA A 53 7.66 54.62 -40.23
C ALA A 53 7.08 53.20 -40.03
N PHE A 54 7.18 52.36 -41.05
CA PHE A 54 6.84 50.94 -40.99
C PHE A 54 7.98 50.11 -41.59
N PHE A 55 8.14 48.90 -41.06
CA PHE A 55 9.12 47.93 -41.49
C PHE A 55 8.54 46.53 -41.32
N THR A 56 8.54 45.74 -42.39
CA THR A 56 8.14 44.32 -42.38
C THR A 56 9.14 43.50 -43.17
N SER A 57 9.40 42.28 -42.73
CA SER A 57 10.27 41.34 -43.43
C SER A 57 9.59 39.97 -43.50
N ASP A 58 9.33 39.52 -44.72
CA ASP A 58 8.71 38.23 -45.00
C ASP A 58 9.70 37.35 -45.78
N SER A 59 9.95 36.15 -45.28
CA SER A 59 10.86 35.18 -45.86
C SER A 59 10.09 34.07 -46.55
N PHE A 60 10.58 33.63 -47.70
CA PHE A 60 9.95 32.63 -48.55
C PHE A 60 10.95 31.57 -48.98
N LEU A 61 10.51 30.32 -49.10
CA LEU A 61 11.21 29.29 -49.86
C LEU A 61 10.71 29.32 -51.30
N VAL A 62 11.56 29.74 -52.22
CA VAL A 62 11.23 29.84 -53.64
C VAL A 62 11.83 28.67 -54.40
N CYS A 63 10.95 27.91 -55.06
CA CYS A 63 11.32 26.83 -55.96
C CYS A 63 10.96 27.27 -57.38
N ASN A 64 11.85 27.09 -58.35
CA ASN A 64 11.56 27.33 -59.75
C ASN A 64 12.15 26.23 -60.64
N LYS A 65 11.53 25.99 -61.78
CA LYS A 65 11.99 25.00 -62.76
C LYS A 65 11.47 25.33 -64.14
N ARG A 66 12.32 25.09 -65.16
CA ARG A 66 11.93 25.18 -66.56
C ARG A 66 11.41 23.85 -67.09
N PHE A 67 10.32 23.92 -67.84
CA PHE A 67 9.65 22.81 -68.47
C PHE A 67 9.51 23.04 -69.97
N ASN A 68 9.76 21.99 -70.75
CA ASN A 68 9.54 22.02 -72.20
C ASN A 68 8.05 21.90 -72.48
N LYS A 69 7.56 22.72 -73.41
CA LYS A 69 6.18 22.72 -73.86
C LYS A 69 5.89 21.49 -74.73
N PRO A 70 4.83 20.72 -74.47
CA PRO A 70 4.37 19.67 -75.37
C PRO A 70 4.07 20.19 -76.77
N ALA A 71 4.27 19.36 -77.79
CA ALA A 71 4.14 19.75 -79.20
C ALA A 71 2.68 20.02 -79.61
N ASP A 72 1.74 19.37 -78.93
CA ASP A 72 0.29 19.46 -79.12
C ASP A 72 -0.34 20.70 -78.47
N ILE A 73 0.39 21.37 -77.57
CA ILE A 73 -0.10 22.56 -76.87
C ILE A 73 0.30 23.81 -77.64
N HIS A 74 -0.71 24.56 -78.06
CA HIS A 74 -0.55 25.81 -78.81
C HIS A 74 -1.51 26.88 -78.30
N HIS A 75 -1.04 28.14 -78.30
CA HIS A 75 -1.86 29.30 -77.96
C HIS A 75 -1.39 30.52 -78.78
N GLU A 76 -2.33 31.26 -79.39
CA GLU A 76 -2.07 32.40 -80.29
C GLU A 76 -1.16 33.48 -79.68
N LYS A 77 -1.29 33.73 -78.37
CA LYS A 77 -0.49 34.73 -77.64
C LYS A 77 0.93 34.29 -77.31
N ARG A 78 1.32 33.05 -77.68
CA ARG A 78 2.57 32.40 -77.23
C ARG A 78 3.26 31.63 -78.37
N GLU A 79 3.16 32.15 -79.60
CA GLU A 79 3.87 31.57 -80.74
C GLU A 79 5.39 31.58 -80.56
N GLY A 80 6.06 30.51 -81.01
CA GLY A 80 7.52 30.39 -80.98
C GLY A 80 8.13 30.10 -79.60
N ILE A 81 7.30 29.77 -78.61
CA ILE A 81 7.76 29.44 -77.25
C ILE A 81 7.83 27.92 -77.09
N GLU A 82 9.04 27.43 -76.78
CA GLU A 82 9.31 25.99 -76.60
C GLU A 82 9.45 25.58 -75.13
N ASP A 83 9.73 26.52 -74.22
CA ASP A 83 9.86 26.25 -72.78
C ASP A 83 9.35 27.41 -71.91
N ARG A 84 8.95 27.08 -70.68
CA ARG A 84 8.57 28.05 -69.65
C ARG A 84 9.06 27.68 -68.26
N GLU A 85 9.36 28.71 -67.49
CA GLU A 85 9.67 28.59 -66.07
C GLU A 85 8.39 28.72 -65.25
N VAL A 86 8.26 27.85 -64.26
CA VAL A 86 7.22 27.87 -63.24
C VAL A 86 7.89 28.04 -61.88
N SER A 87 7.26 28.82 -61.00
CA SER A 87 7.77 29.11 -59.66
C SER A 87 6.69 28.92 -58.60
N VAL A 88 7.09 28.40 -57.44
CA VAL A 88 6.24 28.29 -56.25
C VAL A 88 7.01 28.86 -55.05
N ALA A 89 6.36 29.69 -54.25
CA ALA A 89 6.95 30.30 -53.06
C ALA A 89 6.17 29.94 -51.79
N PHE A 90 6.84 29.33 -50.82
CA PHE A 90 6.24 28.97 -49.53
C PHE A 90 6.63 29.98 -48.44
N PRO A 91 5.68 30.67 -47.78
CA PRO A 91 5.98 31.64 -46.73
C PRO A 91 6.54 30.95 -45.47
N LEU A 92 7.60 31.50 -44.90
CA LEU A 92 8.26 30.99 -43.69
C LEU A 92 7.79 31.66 -42.39
N ASN A 93 7.24 32.86 -42.49
CA ASN A 93 6.79 33.63 -41.32
C ASN A 93 5.46 33.08 -40.78
N GLU A 94 5.38 32.82 -39.47
CA GLU A 94 4.13 32.39 -38.83
C GLU A 94 3.06 33.48 -38.93
N GLY A 95 1.89 33.12 -39.47
CA GLY A 95 0.75 34.05 -39.62
C GLY A 95 0.81 34.94 -40.87
N SER A 96 1.72 34.69 -41.81
CA SER A 96 1.75 35.43 -43.08
C SER A 96 0.48 35.17 -43.89
N ALA A 97 -0.23 36.25 -44.25
CA ALA A 97 -1.39 36.23 -45.13
C ALA A 97 -1.01 36.14 -46.63
N ALA A 98 0.27 35.91 -46.95
CA ALA A 98 0.77 35.87 -48.33
C ALA A 98 0.46 34.56 -49.07
N GLY A 99 0.08 33.50 -48.35
CA GLY A 99 -0.35 32.23 -48.96
C GLY A 99 -1.61 32.40 -49.81
N GLY A 100 -1.82 31.50 -50.77
CA GLY A 100 -3.05 31.43 -51.56
C GLY A 100 -2.99 32.24 -52.86
N LYS A 101 -2.06 33.19 -52.99
CA LYS A 101 -1.99 34.08 -54.14
C LYS A 101 -1.45 33.41 -55.41
N ILE A 102 -1.94 33.86 -56.56
CA ILE A 102 -1.48 33.43 -57.88
C ILE A 102 -0.99 34.60 -58.72
N PHE A 103 0.07 34.34 -59.49
CA PHE A 103 0.79 35.34 -60.26
C PHE A 103 0.96 34.86 -61.70
N ALA A 104 0.83 35.82 -62.63
CA ALA A 104 1.39 35.71 -63.96
C ALA A 104 2.41 36.84 -64.14
N TYR A 105 3.53 36.72 -63.42
CA TYR A 105 4.55 37.74 -63.13
C TYR A 105 4.04 38.96 -62.33
N LEU A 106 2.75 39.26 -62.42
CA LEU A 106 2.03 40.23 -61.61
C LEU A 106 0.84 39.52 -60.91
N PRO A 107 0.39 40.04 -59.75
CA PRO A 107 -0.72 39.49 -59.00
C PRO A 107 -1.99 39.34 -59.82
N ILE A 108 -2.73 38.28 -59.53
CA ILE A 108 -4.08 38.01 -60.00
C ILE A 108 -4.99 38.07 -58.79
N ARG A 109 -6.24 38.54 -58.96
CA ARG A 109 -7.16 38.73 -57.83
C ARG A 109 -7.67 37.42 -57.20
N SER A 110 -7.57 36.30 -57.91
CA SER A 110 -8.04 35.01 -57.43
C SER A 110 -7.14 34.44 -56.34
N ASP A 111 -7.78 33.83 -55.33
CA ASP A 111 -7.13 33.09 -54.26
C ASP A 111 -7.28 31.60 -54.53
N THR A 112 -6.15 30.90 -54.59
CA THR A 112 -6.05 29.47 -54.84
C THR A 112 -6.39 28.63 -53.61
N GLY A 113 -6.38 29.22 -52.41
CA GLY A 113 -6.57 28.53 -51.14
C GLY A 113 -5.41 27.62 -50.72
N PHE A 114 -4.31 27.57 -51.48
CA PHE A 114 -3.12 26.81 -51.12
C PHE A 114 -2.22 27.59 -50.14
N PRO A 115 -1.43 26.94 -49.27
CA PRO A 115 -0.57 27.63 -48.30
C PRO A 115 0.70 28.25 -48.92
N PHE A 116 0.79 28.35 -50.25
CA PHE A 116 1.94 28.86 -50.99
C PHE A 116 1.46 29.72 -52.17
N LEU A 117 2.39 30.46 -52.77
CA LEU A 117 2.16 31.30 -53.94
C LEU A 117 2.53 30.52 -55.19
N ILE A 118 1.76 30.70 -56.27
CA ILE A 118 2.01 30.07 -57.57
C ILE A 118 2.31 31.16 -58.60
N ASN A 119 3.38 31.00 -59.38
CA ASN A 119 3.67 31.88 -60.51
C ASN A 119 4.01 31.08 -61.77
N ALA A 120 3.33 31.39 -62.86
CA ALA A 120 3.65 30.88 -64.19
C ALA A 120 3.16 31.84 -65.28
N ASP A 121 3.55 31.62 -66.53
CA ASP A 121 3.13 32.42 -67.69
C ASP A 121 1.67 32.11 -68.11
N PHE A 122 0.72 32.27 -67.19
CA PHE A 122 -0.69 31.95 -67.41
C PHE A 122 -1.37 32.92 -68.39
N ILE A 123 -2.28 32.39 -69.19
CA ILE A 123 -3.20 33.17 -70.01
C ILE A 123 -4.35 33.70 -69.15
N LEU A 124 -4.56 35.02 -69.19
CA LEU A 124 -5.55 35.73 -68.38
C LEU A 124 -6.66 36.35 -69.26
N PRO A 125 -7.89 36.50 -68.73
CA PRO A 125 -8.90 37.40 -69.29
C PRO A 125 -8.48 38.87 -69.10
N SER A 126 -9.10 39.76 -69.86
CA SER A 126 -8.78 41.21 -69.83
C SER A 126 -8.95 41.84 -68.44
N SER A 127 -9.84 41.30 -67.60
CA SER A 127 -10.07 41.77 -66.23
C SER A 127 -8.97 41.40 -65.24
N ARG A 128 -8.15 40.38 -65.55
CA ARG A 128 -7.16 39.76 -64.63
C ARG A 128 -7.78 39.32 -63.29
N GLU A 129 -9.06 38.97 -63.30
CA GLU A 129 -9.76 38.48 -62.12
C GLU A 129 -9.43 37.01 -61.82
N ASP A 130 -9.11 36.22 -62.84
CA ASP A 130 -8.72 34.82 -62.72
C ASP A 130 -7.82 34.36 -63.89
N ILE A 131 -7.48 33.08 -63.96
CA ILE A 131 -6.80 32.41 -65.08
C ILE A 131 -7.81 31.76 -66.03
N GLN A 132 -7.47 31.62 -67.32
CA GLN A 132 -8.37 31.00 -68.32
C GLN A 132 -8.24 29.47 -68.35
N ASP A 133 -9.36 28.78 -68.59
CA ASP A 133 -9.40 27.33 -68.81
C ASP A 133 -9.01 26.99 -70.25
N VAL A 134 -7.72 27.10 -70.55
CA VAL A 134 -7.13 26.82 -71.88
C VAL A 134 -6.01 25.78 -71.77
N PRO A 135 -5.75 24.96 -72.81
CA PRO A 135 -4.75 23.89 -72.77
C PRO A 135 -3.37 24.33 -72.28
N TRP A 136 -2.97 25.57 -72.59
CA TRP A 136 -1.73 26.17 -72.10
C TRP A 136 -1.66 26.25 -70.57
N ASN A 137 -2.73 26.69 -69.92
CA ASN A 137 -2.78 26.83 -68.46
C ASN A 137 -2.88 25.48 -67.76
N TYR A 138 -3.59 24.50 -68.34
CA TYR A 138 -3.61 23.13 -67.83
C TYR A 138 -2.19 22.54 -67.80
N TRP A 139 -1.41 22.70 -68.89
CA TRP A 139 -0.01 22.27 -68.90
C TRP A 139 0.87 22.99 -67.89
N LEU A 140 0.75 24.32 -67.76
CA LEU A 140 1.50 25.03 -66.73
C LEU A 140 1.11 24.56 -65.34
N MET A 141 -0.16 24.22 -65.09
CA MET A 141 -0.60 23.70 -63.80
C MET A 141 -0.10 22.27 -63.54
N GLU A 142 0.05 21.42 -64.57
CA GLU A 142 0.78 20.16 -64.46
C GLU A 142 2.25 20.39 -64.07
N CYS A 143 2.91 21.37 -64.68
CA CYS A 143 4.27 21.76 -64.30
C CYS A 143 4.35 22.30 -62.86
N VAL A 144 3.35 23.07 -62.40
CA VAL A 144 3.24 23.52 -61.00
C VAL A 144 3.09 22.30 -60.07
N ALA A 145 2.22 21.36 -60.43
CA ALA A 145 1.99 20.14 -59.65
C ALA A 145 3.27 19.31 -59.51
N ASP A 146 4.01 19.14 -60.62
CA ASP A 146 5.32 18.47 -60.62
C ASP A 146 6.36 19.21 -59.77
N LEU A 147 6.41 20.54 -59.83
CA LEU A 147 7.32 21.35 -59.02
C LEU A 147 7.00 21.22 -57.52
N ILE A 148 5.73 21.24 -57.14
CA ILE A 148 5.29 21.06 -55.76
C ILE A 148 5.70 19.67 -55.25
N ALA A 149 5.37 18.65 -56.02
CA ALA A 149 5.54 17.26 -55.61
C ALA A 149 7.02 16.85 -55.56
N CYS A 150 7.82 17.25 -56.55
CA CYS A 150 9.21 16.80 -56.72
C CYS A 150 10.24 17.72 -56.07
N GLU A 151 9.94 19.01 -55.84
CA GLU A 151 10.91 19.96 -55.26
C GLU A 151 10.43 20.53 -53.92
N LEU A 152 9.23 21.14 -53.88
CA LEU A 152 8.75 21.82 -52.67
C LEU A 152 8.59 20.86 -51.49
N LEU A 153 7.82 19.77 -51.65
CA LEU A 153 7.59 18.82 -50.56
C LEU A 153 8.89 18.19 -50.03
N PRO A 154 9.84 17.72 -50.87
CA PRO A 154 11.15 17.27 -50.41
C PRO A 154 11.99 18.35 -49.72
N LEU A 155 11.92 19.61 -50.16
CA LEU A 155 12.60 20.73 -49.49
C LEU A 155 12.01 21.03 -48.11
N LEU A 156 10.68 21.03 -47.99
CA LEU A 156 9.99 21.16 -46.69
C LEU A 156 10.33 20.00 -45.75
N LYS A 157 10.45 18.77 -46.29
CA LYS A 157 10.91 17.60 -45.52
C LYS A 157 12.33 17.77 -45.00
N LYS A 158 13.26 18.24 -45.84
CA LYS A 158 14.68 18.49 -45.44
C LYS A 158 14.74 19.47 -44.27
N ARG A 159 13.90 20.51 -44.31
CA ARG A 159 13.71 21.47 -43.22
C ARG A 159 12.63 20.98 -42.25
N LYS A 160 12.82 19.80 -41.62
CA LYS A 160 11.87 19.02 -40.78
C LYS A 160 10.74 19.77 -40.05
N ILE A 161 11.00 20.99 -39.59
CA ILE A 161 10.04 21.88 -38.91
C ILE A 161 8.90 22.34 -39.85
N LEU A 162 9.16 22.43 -41.16
CA LEU A 162 8.24 23.01 -42.14
C LEU A 162 7.24 22.01 -42.71
N LEU A 163 7.65 20.78 -43.01
CA LEU A 163 6.70 19.71 -43.37
C LEU A 163 6.05 19.13 -42.12
N ASN A 164 5.13 19.90 -41.55
CA ASN A 164 4.46 19.59 -40.30
C ASN A 164 2.94 19.39 -40.49
N VAL A 165 2.28 18.93 -39.43
CA VAL A 165 0.84 18.64 -39.41
C VAL A 165 -0.02 19.88 -39.70
N ARG A 166 0.40 21.09 -39.30
CA ARG A 166 -0.35 22.33 -39.58
C ARG A 166 -0.33 22.68 -41.06
N PHE A 167 0.85 22.59 -41.69
CA PHE A 167 0.98 22.77 -43.15
C PHE A 167 0.11 21.77 -43.91
N LEU A 168 0.21 20.49 -43.56
CA LEU A 168 -0.56 19.44 -44.21
C LEU A 168 -2.08 19.59 -43.98
N GLU A 169 -2.53 20.11 -42.84
CA GLU A 169 -3.94 20.46 -42.61
C GLU A 169 -4.43 21.55 -43.57
N SER A 170 -3.70 22.65 -43.68
CA SER A 170 -4.04 23.74 -44.61
C SER A 170 -4.04 23.24 -46.06
N PHE A 171 -3.03 22.43 -46.42
CA PHE A 171 -2.92 21.87 -47.75
C PHE A 171 -4.06 20.91 -48.06
N ALA A 172 -4.35 19.98 -47.15
CA ALA A 172 -5.44 19.01 -47.29
C ALA A 172 -6.83 19.66 -47.37
N ASN A 173 -7.05 20.79 -46.69
CA ASN A 173 -8.30 21.54 -46.77
C ASN A 173 -8.64 21.93 -48.22
N ARG A 174 -7.66 22.48 -48.96
CA ARG A 174 -7.86 22.79 -50.39
C ARG A 174 -7.98 21.53 -51.24
N LEU A 175 -7.11 20.55 -51.01
CA LEU A 175 -7.09 19.30 -51.79
C LEU A 175 -8.38 18.49 -51.71
N ASN A 176 -9.03 18.46 -50.55
CA ASN A 176 -10.28 17.72 -50.35
C ASN A 176 -11.43 18.20 -51.25
N ASN A 177 -11.41 19.46 -51.68
CA ASN A 177 -12.44 20.00 -52.58
C ASN A 177 -12.20 19.61 -54.04
N LEU A 178 -10.93 19.44 -54.43
CA LEU A 178 -10.52 19.11 -55.81
C LEU A 178 -10.80 17.65 -56.18
N VAL A 179 -10.92 16.75 -55.19
CA VAL A 179 -11.17 15.31 -55.42
C VAL A 179 -12.44 15.08 -56.26
N TYR A 180 -13.43 15.95 -56.12
CA TYR A 180 -14.76 15.79 -56.72
C TYR A 180 -14.90 16.48 -58.09
N ASP A 181 -13.86 17.19 -58.56
CA ASP A 181 -13.88 17.94 -59.81
C ASP A 181 -12.60 17.70 -60.63
N PRO A 182 -12.55 16.63 -61.46
CA PRO A 182 -11.40 16.32 -62.30
C PRO A 182 -11.11 17.35 -63.40
N GLU A 183 -12.08 18.19 -63.76
CA GLU A 183 -11.95 19.21 -64.81
C GLU A 183 -11.41 20.54 -64.26
N ASP A 184 -11.40 20.71 -62.93
CA ASP A 184 -10.80 21.88 -62.25
C ASP A 184 -9.31 21.99 -62.63
N LEU A 185 -8.88 23.18 -63.03
CA LEU A 185 -7.50 23.45 -63.44
C LEU A 185 -6.48 23.00 -62.38
N PHE A 186 -6.80 23.17 -61.09
CA PHE A 186 -5.92 22.81 -59.97
C PHE A 186 -5.92 21.31 -59.65
N TYR A 187 -6.76 20.49 -60.31
CA TYR A 187 -6.82 19.04 -60.10
C TYR A 187 -5.47 18.34 -60.31
N ALA A 188 -4.64 18.84 -61.23
CA ALA A 188 -3.29 18.32 -61.46
C ALA A 188 -2.44 18.29 -60.17
N ILE A 189 -2.58 19.32 -59.32
CA ILE A 189 -1.90 19.39 -58.02
C ILE A 189 -2.40 18.27 -57.10
N TYR A 190 -3.72 18.07 -57.02
CA TYR A 190 -4.29 16.96 -56.24
C TYR A 190 -3.76 15.60 -56.70
N ALA A 191 -3.84 15.33 -58.01
CA ALA A 191 -3.44 14.05 -58.59
C ALA A 191 -1.96 13.74 -58.28
N LYS A 192 -1.07 14.72 -58.51
CA LYS A 192 0.38 14.54 -58.31
C LYS A 192 0.76 14.44 -56.83
N VAL A 193 0.19 15.30 -55.98
CA VAL A 193 0.45 15.26 -54.54
C VAL A 193 -0.07 13.97 -53.92
N ARG A 194 -1.25 13.49 -54.33
CA ARG A 194 -1.77 12.19 -53.90
C ARG A 194 -0.83 11.06 -54.29
N GLU A 195 -0.34 11.04 -55.53
CA GLU A 195 0.61 10.04 -56.01
C GLU A 195 1.88 10.01 -55.14
N VAL A 196 2.50 11.17 -54.93
CA VAL A 196 3.75 11.27 -54.20
C VAL A 196 3.57 10.99 -52.71
N LEU A 197 2.52 11.49 -52.05
CA LEU A 197 2.24 11.16 -50.65
C LEU A 197 1.92 9.66 -50.45
N LYS A 198 1.35 8.98 -51.45
CA LYS A 198 1.12 7.53 -51.39
C LYS A 198 2.42 6.73 -51.44
N ASN A 199 3.40 7.17 -52.23
CA ASN A 199 4.58 6.38 -52.57
C ASN A 199 5.85 6.81 -51.83
N GLU A 200 5.96 8.07 -51.42
CA GLU A 200 7.16 8.65 -50.83
C GLU A 200 6.98 8.98 -49.35
N ALA A 201 8.08 8.91 -48.60
CA ALA A 201 8.08 9.17 -47.17
C ALA A 201 7.93 10.66 -46.83
N LEU A 202 6.71 11.17 -46.86
CA LEU A 202 6.37 12.60 -46.68
C LEU A 202 5.31 12.85 -45.59
N LEU A 203 4.71 11.80 -45.02
CA LEU A 203 3.75 11.96 -43.92
C LEU A 203 4.49 11.91 -42.57
N PRO A 204 4.28 12.89 -41.67
CA PRO A 204 4.96 12.93 -40.38
C PRO A 204 4.46 11.82 -39.45
N THR A 205 5.40 11.13 -38.82
CA THR A 205 5.16 10.02 -37.90
C THR A 205 5.30 10.44 -36.44
N ASN A 206 4.89 9.57 -35.52
CA ASN A 206 4.97 9.83 -34.07
C ASN A 206 6.42 9.95 -33.54
N ASP A 207 7.39 9.34 -34.22
CA ASP A 207 8.83 9.40 -33.88
C ASP A 207 9.56 10.59 -34.55
N ASN A 208 8.83 11.57 -35.08
CA ASN A 208 9.37 12.72 -35.84
C ASN A 208 10.16 12.33 -37.10
N SER A 209 9.94 11.13 -37.64
CA SER A 209 10.39 10.74 -38.97
C SER A 209 9.27 10.94 -40.01
N PHE A 210 9.43 10.36 -41.19
CA PHE A 210 8.45 10.43 -42.26
C PHE A 210 8.20 9.06 -42.86
N VAL A 211 6.96 8.80 -43.29
CA VAL A 211 6.52 7.55 -43.91
C VAL A 211 5.63 7.82 -45.13
N SER A 212 5.56 6.86 -46.05
CA SER A 212 4.63 6.90 -47.18
C SER A 212 3.23 6.53 -46.71
N ALA A 213 2.18 6.95 -47.42
CA ALA A 213 0.83 6.54 -47.03
C ALA A 213 0.63 5.01 -47.11
N ARG A 214 1.33 4.34 -48.04
CA ARG A 214 1.31 2.88 -48.12
C ARG A 214 1.82 2.22 -46.85
N ASP A 215 2.78 2.80 -46.14
CA ASP A 215 3.34 2.21 -44.92
C ASP A 215 2.91 2.95 -43.64
N ALA A 216 1.96 3.87 -43.79
CA ALA A 216 1.37 4.63 -42.70
C ALA A 216 0.20 3.88 -42.07
N VAL A 217 0.01 4.10 -40.77
CA VAL A 217 -1.17 3.66 -40.04
C VAL A 217 -1.61 4.77 -39.09
N LEU A 218 -2.92 4.97 -38.97
CA LEU A 218 -3.50 5.93 -38.03
C LEU A 218 -4.08 5.21 -36.81
N THR A 219 -4.04 5.82 -35.64
CA THR A 219 -4.88 5.42 -34.50
C THR A 219 -5.22 6.63 -33.66
N ARG A 220 -6.42 6.60 -33.05
CA ARG A 220 -6.85 7.56 -32.02
C ARG A 220 -6.44 7.16 -30.62
N SER A 221 -6.06 5.90 -30.40
CA SER A 221 -5.73 5.40 -29.06
C SER A 221 -4.24 5.50 -28.80
N ASP A 222 -3.86 6.37 -27.89
CA ASP A 222 -2.46 6.51 -27.44
C ASP A 222 -1.94 5.20 -26.83
N ALA A 223 -2.81 4.44 -26.15
CA ALA A 223 -2.46 3.15 -25.58
C ALA A 223 -2.19 2.09 -26.64
N VAL A 224 -2.97 2.03 -27.74
CA VAL A 224 -2.66 1.14 -28.87
C VAL A 224 -1.36 1.56 -29.55
N ARG A 225 -1.13 2.87 -29.69
CA ARG A 225 0.09 3.41 -30.29
C ARG A 225 1.35 3.04 -29.50
N SER A 226 1.28 3.07 -28.16
CA SER A 226 2.41 2.74 -27.29
C SER A 226 2.61 1.23 -27.08
N LEU A 227 1.56 0.43 -27.27
CA LEU A 227 1.61 -1.02 -27.12
C LEU A 227 2.34 -1.72 -28.27
N LEU A 228 2.34 -1.15 -29.47
CA LEU A 228 2.85 -1.77 -30.68
C LEU A 228 4.06 -1.02 -31.26
N THR A 229 5.17 -1.72 -31.37
CA THR A 229 6.34 -1.28 -32.16
C THR A 229 6.04 -1.34 -33.66
N ASP A 230 6.83 -0.63 -34.48
CA ASP A 230 6.72 -0.62 -35.94
C ASP A 230 6.75 -2.03 -36.56
N ILE A 231 7.55 -2.93 -35.98
CA ILE A 231 7.65 -4.34 -36.41
C ILE A 231 6.38 -5.11 -36.02
N GLN A 232 5.92 -4.98 -34.77
CA GLN A 232 4.69 -5.63 -34.30
C GLN A 232 3.46 -5.16 -35.07
N LEU A 233 3.43 -3.88 -35.46
CA LEU A 233 2.36 -3.32 -36.29
C LEU A 233 2.31 -3.98 -37.67
N GLY A 234 3.47 -4.14 -38.32
CA GLY A 234 3.60 -4.89 -39.57
C GLY A 234 3.13 -6.35 -39.42
N MET A 235 3.55 -7.04 -38.35
CA MET A 235 3.13 -8.41 -38.08
C MET A 235 1.61 -8.55 -37.87
N LEU A 236 0.97 -7.55 -37.27
CA LEU A 236 -0.45 -7.55 -36.98
C LEU A 236 -1.31 -7.30 -38.23
N LEU A 237 -0.94 -6.31 -39.05
CA LEU A 237 -1.74 -5.86 -40.19
C LEU A 237 -1.36 -6.56 -41.51
N ARG A 238 -0.12 -7.03 -41.64
CA ARG A 238 0.41 -7.69 -42.85
C ARG A 238 1.06 -9.05 -42.51
N PRO A 239 0.30 -10.01 -41.94
CA PRO A 239 0.87 -11.28 -41.45
C PRO A 239 1.43 -12.20 -42.55
N ASN A 240 1.08 -11.96 -43.83
CA ASN A 240 1.46 -12.77 -44.99
C ASN A 240 2.61 -12.17 -45.81
N VAL A 241 3.23 -11.09 -45.35
CA VAL A 241 4.37 -10.46 -46.03
C VAL A 241 5.66 -10.95 -45.38
N ASP A 242 6.43 -11.77 -46.10
CA ASP A 242 7.75 -12.23 -45.67
C ASP A 242 8.76 -11.09 -45.75
N GLY A 243 8.97 -10.38 -44.65
CA GLY A 243 9.98 -9.33 -44.59
C GLY A 243 9.61 -8.19 -43.64
N ASN A 244 10.64 -7.44 -43.26
CA ASN A 244 10.66 -6.34 -42.30
C ASN A 244 9.89 -5.10 -42.80
N ALA A 245 8.67 -5.27 -43.33
CA ALA A 245 7.81 -4.19 -43.75
C ALA A 245 7.33 -3.43 -42.51
N THR A 246 8.14 -2.48 -42.06
CA THR A 246 7.86 -1.65 -40.89
C THR A 246 6.76 -0.67 -41.24
N LEU A 247 5.57 -0.91 -40.68
CA LEU A 247 4.51 0.08 -40.68
C LEU A 247 4.81 1.11 -39.60
N LYS A 248 4.47 2.37 -39.84
CA LYS A 248 4.67 3.43 -38.85
C LYS A 248 3.37 4.12 -38.48
N TRP A 249 3.27 4.46 -37.19
CA TRP A 249 2.21 5.33 -36.69
C TRP A 249 2.42 6.75 -37.19
N LEU A 250 1.37 7.31 -37.81
CA LEU A 250 1.27 8.72 -38.09
C LEU A 250 1.28 9.55 -36.79
N SER A 251 1.68 10.82 -36.90
CA SER A 251 1.76 11.74 -35.77
C SER A 251 0.47 11.80 -34.97
N ALA A 252 0.58 11.73 -33.64
CA ALA A 252 -0.56 11.85 -32.73
C ALA A 252 -1.27 13.22 -32.79
N ALA A 253 -0.64 14.23 -33.42
CA ALA A 253 -1.26 15.54 -33.67
C ALA A 253 -2.33 15.49 -34.78
N ILE A 254 -2.42 14.39 -35.53
CA ILE A 254 -3.45 14.17 -36.54
C ILE A 254 -4.71 13.63 -35.85
N THR A 255 -5.67 14.52 -35.58
CA THR A 255 -6.87 14.22 -34.81
C THR A 255 -8.12 14.75 -35.48
N LEU A 256 -9.28 14.18 -35.14
CA LEU A 256 -10.56 14.56 -35.71
C LEU A 256 -10.95 16.01 -35.37
N ASP A 257 -10.57 16.49 -34.19
CA ASP A 257 -10.93 17.80 -33.65
C ASP A 257 -9.99 18.92 -34.10
N ARG A 258 -8.68 18.65 -34.24
CA ARG A 258 -7.68 19.68 -34.57
C ARG A 258 -7.31 19.71 -36.05
N THR A 259 -7.33 18.56 -36.70
CA THR A 259 -6.90 18.41 -38.09
C THR A 259 -7.89 17.56 -38.91
N PRO A 260 -9.16 18.00 -38.97
CA PRO A 260 -10.22 17.25 -39.66
C PRO A 260 -9.94 17.07 -41.15
N SER A 261 -9.37 18.08 -41.82
CA SER A 261 -9.16 18.06 -43.28
C SER A 261 -8.06 17.09 -43.66
N LEU A 262 -6.94 17.12 -42.94
CA LEU A 262 -5.82 16.21 -43.13
C LEU A 262 -6.23 14.78 -42.81
N ARG A 263 -6.93 14.56 -41.69
CA ARG A 263 -7.41 13.23 -41.33
C ARG A 263 -8.33 12.66 -42.41
N LYS A 264 -9.29 13.45 -42.89
CA LYS A 264 -10.18 13.07 -44.00
C LYS A 264 -9.38 12.72 -45.26
N TYR A 265 -8.44 13.56 -45.65
CA TYR A 265 -7.60 13.33 -46.83
C TYR A 265 -6.78 12.03 -46.72
N ILE A 266 -6.16 11.79 -45.56
CA ILE A 266 -5.37 10.59 -45.27
C ILE A 266 -6.22 9.33 -45.36
N MET A 267 -7.43 9.35 -44.83
CA MET A 267 -8.31 8.17 -44.82
C MET A 267 -8.97 7.95 -46.18
N ASP A 268 -9.56 8.99 -46.77
CA ASP A 268 -10.41 8.86 -47.96
C ASP A 268 -9.58 8.86 -49.25
N SER A 269 -8.59 9.77 -49.37
CA SER A 269 -7.79 9.90 -50.60
C SER A 269 -6.54 9.03 -50.57
N LEU A 270 -5.85 8.95 -49.42
CA LEU A 270 -4.63 8.14 -49.29
C LEU A 270 -4.89 6.69 -48.89
N GLU A 271 -6.12 6.35 -48.47
CA GLU A 271 -6.54 4.99 -48.08
C GLU A 271 -5.73 4.41 -46.90
N VAL A 272 -5.30 5.26 -45.96
CA VAL A 272 -4.57 4.83 -44.76
C VAL A 272 -5.52 4.19 -43.76
N GLU A 273 -5.20 2.98 -43.31
CA GLU A 273 -6.01 2.21 -42.35
C GLU A 273 -5.92 2.83 -40.94
N GLU A 274 -7.08 2.95 -40.27
CA GLU A 274 -7.17 3.39 -38.88
C GLU A 274 -7.36 2.18 -37.94
N VAL A 275 -6.40 1.97 -37.04
CA VAL A 275 -6.46 0.91 -36.04
C VAL A 275 -7.19 1.38 -34.80
N THR A 276 -8.39 0.84 -34.59
CA THR A 276 -9.15 1.00 -33.35
C THR A 276 -8.82 -0.12 -32.35
N PRO A 277 -9.06 0.06 -31.04
CA PRO A 277 -8.92 -1.01 -30.04
C PRO A 277 -9.68 -2.30 -30.41
N ALA A 278 -10.89 -2.16 -30.96
CA ALA A 278 -11.69 -3.30 -31.41
C ALA A 278 -11.06 -4.01 -32.62
N MET A 279 -10.51 -3.25 -33.58
CA MET A 279 -9.82 -3.83 -34.72
C MET A 279 -8.52 -4.53 -34.30
N PHE A 280 -7.74 -3.91 -33.41
CA PHE A 280 -6.57 -4.52 -32.79
C PHE A 280 -6.93 -5.88 -32.16
N ALA A 281 -7.93 -5.91 -31.28
CA ALA A 281 -8.41 -7.13 -30.64
C ALA A 281 -8.81 -8.21 -31.66
N ARG A 282 -9.49 -7.84 -32.76
CA ARG A 282 -9.88 -8.76 -33.83
C ARG A 282 -8.70 -9.29 -34.66
N ARG A 283 -7.63 -8.53 -34.82
CA ARG A 283 -6.44 -8.92 -35.60
C ARG A 283 -5.42 -9.75 -34.81
N LEU A 284 -5.53 -9.81 -33.48
CA LEU A 284 -4.67 -10.69 -32.67
C LEU A 284 -4.74 -12.15 -33.14
N SER A 285 -3.60 -12.73 -33.48
CA SER A 285 -3.46 -14.12 -33.89
C SER A 285 -2.57 -14.88 -32.90
N GLU A 286 -2.69 -16.20 -32.85
CA GLU A 286 -1.83 -17.04 -32.01
C GLU A 286 -0.34 -16.90 -32.38
N LYS A 287 -0.03 -16.79 -33.68
CA LYS A 287 1.32 -16.51 -34.19
C LYS A 287 1.86 -15.18 -33.64
N PHE A 288 1.02 -14.14 -33.63
CA PHE A 288 1.40 -12.83 -33.08
C PHE A 288 1.61 -12.91 -31.58
N LEU A 289 0.70 -13.53 -30.82
CA LEU A 289 0.80 -13.62 -29.35
C LEU A 289 2.05 -14.40 -28.92
N SER A 290 2.35 -15.49 -29.61
CA SER A 290 3.51 -16.34 -29.32
C SER A 290 4.86 -15.65 -29.53
N SER A 291 4.94 -14.63 -30.40
CA SER A 291 6.17 -13.87 -30.64
C SER A 291 6.41 -12.74 -29.64
N GLN A 292 5.46 -12.43 -28.75
CA GLN A 292 5.59 -11.31 -27.82
C GLN A 292 6.41 -11.66 -26.59
N THR A 293 6.93 -10.65 -25.90
CA THR A 293 7.65 -10.80 -24.62
C THR A 293 6.67 -10.75 -23.44
N ASP A 294 7.12 -11.18 -22.25
CA ASP A 294 6.30 -11.09 -21.04
C ASP A 294 6.01 -9.62 -20.67
N GLU A 295 6.98 -8.73 -20.87
CA GLU A 295 6.80 -7.27 -20.68
C GLU A 295 5.70 -6.71 -21.58
N TRP A 296 5.59 -7.21 -22.81
CA TRP A 296 4.51 -6.82 -23.71
C TRP A 296 3.15 -7.28 -23.18
N PHE A 297 3.05 -8.50 -22.64
CA PHE A 297 1.80 -9.00 -22.04
C PHE A 297 1.37 -8.19 -20.82
N ILE A 298 2.31 -7.74 -19.98
CA ILE A 298 2.01 -6.85 -18.85
C ILE A 298 1.40 -5.53 -19.37
N LYS A 299 2.02 -4.91 -20.38
CA LYS A 299 1.49 -3.68 -21.03
C LYS A 299 0.12 -3.93 -21.67
N PHE A 300 -0.05 -5.08 -22.31
CA PHE A 300 -1.30 -5.47 -22.96
C PHE A 300 -2.44 -5.67 -21.94
N TYR A 301 -2.19 -6.35 -20.81
CA TYR A 301 -3.20 -6.56 -19.78
C TYR A 301 -3.62 -5.25 -19.09
N LYS A 302 -2.67 -4.35 -18.81
CA LYS A 302 -2.99 -2.99 -18.35
C LYS A 302 -3.87 -2.24 -19.34
N PHE A 303 -3.54 -2.29 -20.63
CA PHE A 303 -4.37 -1.71 -21.68
C PHE A 303 -5.79 -2.30 -21.71
N LEU A 304 -5.93 -3.61 -21.47
CA LEU A 304 -7.24 -4.26 -21.44
C LEU A 304 -8.08 -3.86 -20.22
N SER A 305 -7.47 -3.59 -19.06
CA SER A 305 -8.19 -3.05 -17.89
C SER A 305 -9.00 -1.80 -18.24
N ASP A 306 -8.42 -0.92 -19.05
CA ASP A 306 -9.07 0.32 -19.50
C ASP A 306 -10.10 0.10 -20.63
N GLN A 307 -10.24 -1.13 -21.13
CA GLN A 307 -11.06 -1.48 -22.30
C GLN A 307 -12.02 -2.66 -22.02
N PRO A 308 -12.90 -2.57 -21.00
CA PRO A 308 -13.78 -3.67 -20.60
C PRO A 308 -14.69 -4.16 -21.74
N ALA A 309 -15.11 -3.28 -22.65
CA ALA A 309 -15.94 -3.66 -23.81
C ALA A 309 -15.32 -4.77 -24.68
N LEU A 310 -13.99 -4.94 -24.66
CA LEU A 310 -13.29 -5.95 -25.46
C LEU A 310 -13.30 -7.36 -24.85
N TRP A 311 -13.61 -7.51 -23.55
CA TRP A 311 -13.47 -8.79 -22.84
C TRP A 311 -14.52 -9.08 -21.74
N SER A 312 -15.25 -8.08 -21.23
CA SER A 312 -16.09 -8.22 -20.03
C SER A 312 -17.26 -9.18 -20.23
N SER A 313 -17.88 -9.19 -21.41
CA SER A 313 -19.02 -10.05 -21.73
C SER A 313 -18.54 -11.39 -22.30
N SER A 314 -19.28 -12.47 -22.02
CA SER A 314 -18.99 -13.82 -22.54
C SER A 314 -18.89 -13.90 -24.08
N GLY A 315 -19.62 -13.04 -24.80
CA GLY A 315 -19.55 -12.91 -26.26
C GLY A 315 -18.48 -11.97 -26.81
N SER A 316 -17.64 -11.36 -25.96
CA SER A 316 -16.63 -10.41 -26.40
C SER A 316 -15.49 -11.10 -27.17
N VAL A 317 -14.91 -10.39 -28.15
CA VAL A 317 -13.91 -10.91 -29.09
C VAL A 317 -12.70 -11.56 -28.39
N LEU A 318 -12.29 -11.04 -27.24
CA LEU A 318 -11.12 -11.56 -26.51
C LEU A 318 -11.41 -12.80 -25.66
N ARG A 319 -12.68 -13.14 -25.37
CA ARG A 319 -13.04 -14.38 -24.66
C ARG A 319 -12.81 -15.63 -25.50
N THR A 320 -12.81 -15.49 -26.83
CA THR A 320 -12.59 -16.59 -27.77
C THR A 320 -11.16 -16.68 -28.28
N LYS A 321 -10.24 -15.89 -27.71
CA LYS A 321 -8.84 -15.83 -28.17
C LYS A 321 -7.90 -16.27 -27.05
N PRO A 322 -6.78 -16.95 -27.40
CA PRO A 322 -5.86 -17.47 -26.40
C PRO A 322 -4.96 -16.35 -25.88
N ILE A 323 -5.52 -15.45 -25.07
CA ILE A 323 -4.81 -14.26 -24.58
C ILE A 323 -4.13 -14.47 -23.23
N LEU A 324 -4.38 -15.58 -22.52
CA LEU A 324 -3.75 -15.89 -21.24
C LEU A 324 -2.41 -16.58 -21.48
N ARG A 325 -1.31 -15.93 -21.12
CA ARG A 325 0.04 -16.51 -21.27
C ARG A 325 0.40 -17.39 -20.09
N LEU A 326 0.67 -18.67 -20.38
CA LEU A 326 1.04 -19.67 -19.40
C LEU A 326 2.56 -19.69 -19.14
N LYS A 327 2.95 -20.36 -18.05
CA LYS A 327 4.35 -20.55 -17.63
C LYS A 327 5.24 -21.16 -18.72
N ASP A 328 4.72 -22.10 -19.51
CA ASP A 328 5.43 -22.77 -20.60
C ASP A 328 5.53 -21.90 -21.88
N GLY A 329 4.94 -20.70 -21.86
CA GLY A 329 4.89 -19.79 -23.00
C GLY A 329 3.77 -20.08 -23.98
N THR A 330 2.97 -21.12 -23.75
CA THR A 330 1.73 -21.37 -24.50
C THR A 330 0.63 -20.42 -24.04
N HIS A 331 -0.49 -20.42 -24.76
CA HIS A 331 -1.58 -19.51 -24.49
C HIS A 331 -2.93 -20.24 -24.45
N VAL A 332 -3.81 -19.81 -23.55
CA VAL A 332 -5.17 -20.36 -23.42
C VAL A 332 -6.22 -19.27 -23.41
N ASN A 333 -7.46 -19.66 -23.72
CA ASN A 333 -8.58 -18.73 -23.70
C ASN A 333 -8.94 -18.35 -22.26
N PRO A 334 -9.45 -17.12 -22.03
CA PRO A 334 -10.06 -16.74 -20.76
C PRO A 334 -11.16 -17.72 -20.32
N PRO A 335 -11.38 -17.86 -19.00
CA PRO A 335 -12.46 -18.71 -18.49
C PRO A 335 -13.82 -18.22 -19.00
N GLN A 336 -14.72 -19.14 -19.34
CA GLN A 336 -16.11 -18.83 -19.65
C GLN A 336 -16.98 -18.98 -18.41
N GLU A 337 -18.10 -18.25 -18.34
CA GLU A 337 -19.00 -18.20 -17.18
C GLU A 337 -19.53 -19.58 -16.73
N THR A 338 -19.51 -20.59 -17.59
CA THR A 338 -20.08 -21.92 -17.33
C THR A 338 -19.06 -23.07 -17.39
N SER A 339 -17.74 -22.78 -17.44
CA SER A 339 -16.70 -23.82 -17.57
C SER A 339 -15.79 -23.88 -16.35
N HIS A 340 -15.10 -25.03 -16.19
CA HIS A 340 -13.95 -25.12 -15.28
C HIS A 340 -12.91 -24.02 -15.60
N PRO A 341 -12.13 -23.55 -14.60
CA PRO A 341 -11.11 -22.53 -14.81
C PRO A 341 -10.10 -23.01 -15.86
N THR A 342 -9.87 -22.20 -16.90
CA THR A 342 -8.92 -22.51 -17.98
C THR A 342 -7.49 -22.19 -17.59
N ALA A 343 -7.30 -21.30 -16.61
CA ALA A 343 -6.00 -20.99 -16.03
C ALA A 343 -6.15 -20.50 -14.58
N TYR A 344 -5.06 -20.64 -13.82
CA TYR A 344 -4.94 -20.19 -12.44
C TYR A 344 -3.80 -19.17 -12.28
N PHE A 345 -3.85 -18.36 -11.23
CA PHE A 345 -2.74 -17.46 -10.88
C PHE A 345 -1.47 -18.22 -10.49
N SER A 346 -0.30 -17.67 -10.84
CA SER A 346 0.98 -18.20 -10.34
C SER A 346 1.30 -17.67 -8.96
N VAL A 347 1.81 -18.58 -8.11
CA VAL A 347 2.17 -18.31 -6.72
C VAL A 347 3.68 -18.55 -6.47
N GLY A 348 4.46 -18.75 -7.53
CA GLY A 348 5.92 -18.84 -7.47
C GLY A 348 6.56 -19.43 -8.74
N PRO A 349 7.90 -19.50 -8.82
CA PRO A 349 8.61 -20.08 -9.97
C PRO A 349 8.48 -21.61 -10.06
N THR A 350 8.19 -22.28 -8.94
CA THR A 350 8.06 -23.75 -8.82
C THR A 350 6.63 -24.11 -8.41
N THR A 351 5.85 -24.50 -9.40
CA THR A 351 4.47 -24.99 -9.31
C THR A 351 4.33 -26.18 -10.24
N ASP A 352 3.41 -27.08 -9.89
CA ASP A 352 3.15 -28.36 -10.55
C ASP A 352 2.91 -28.18 -12.06
N ALA A 353 3.55 -29.02 -12.88
CA ALA A 353 3.53 -28.95 -14.34
C ALA A 353 2.18 -29.39 -14.95
N SER A 354 1.27 -29.91 -14.13
CA SER A 354 -0.04 -30.44 -14.54
C SER A 354 -1.12 -29.37 -14.69
N LEU A 355 -0.93 -28.16 -14.13
CA LEU A 355 -1.92 -27.09 -14.13
C LEU A 355 -1.55 -25.97 -15.13
N SER A 356 -2.56 -25.48 -15.85
CA SER A 356 -2.43 -24.28 -16.71
C SER A 356 -2.31 -23.03 -15.83
N ILE A 357 -1.08 -22.65 -15.51
CA ILE A 357 -0.78 -21.51 -14.62
C ILE A 357 -0.27 -20.33 -15.43
N VAL A 358 -0.84 -19.13 -15.20
CA VAL A 358 -0.37 -17.88 -15.80
C VAL A 358 1.07 -17.61 -15.38
N LYS A 359 1.89 -17.11 -16.29
CA LYS A 359 3.31 -16.91 -16.02
C LYS A 359 3.57 -15.96 -14.83
N TRP A 360 4.48 -16.37 -13.93
CA TRP A 360 4.76 -15.71 -12.64
C TRP A 360 5.09 -14.23 -12.79
N GLU A 361 5.97 -13.88 -13.73
CA GLU A 361 6.45 -12.51 -13.94
C GLU A 361 5.31 -11.54 -14.26
N ILE A 362 4.25 -12.03 -14.91
CA ILE A 362 3.06 -11.24 -15.24
C ILE A 362 2.20 -11.03 -14.00
N SER A 363 2.01 -12.07 -13.17
CA SER A 363 1.19 -12.00 -11.96
C SER A 363 1.80 -11.14 -10.84
N GLN A 364 3.09 -10.78 -10.93
CA GLN A 364 3.74 -9.86 -9.98
C GLN A 364 3.42 -8.39 -10.21
N ASP A 365 2.99 -8.02 -11.42
CA ASP A 365 2.61 -6.64 -11.71
C ASP A 365 1.16 -6.39 -11.29
N GLU A 366 0.95 -5.38 -10.44
CA GLU A 366 -0.36 -5.05 -9.83
C GLU A 366 -1.46 -4.81 -10.88
N GLY A 367 -1.16 -4.03 -11.93
CA GLY A 367 -2.15 -3.71 -12.96
C GLY A 367 -2.51 -4.91 -13.84
N ALA A 368 -1.54 -5.80 -14.11
CA ALA A 368 -1.80 -7.06 -14.80
C ALA A 368 -2.57 -8.05 -13.91
N TYR A 369 -2.26 -8.09 -12.61
CA TYR A 369 -2.96 -8.91 -11.63
C TYR A 369 -4.44 -8.53 -11.52
N ASP A 370 -4.72 -7.23 -11.39
CA ASP A 370 -6.09 -6.72 -11.27
C ASP A 370 -6.92 -7.04 -12.52
N PHE A 371 -6.32 -6.91 -13.71
CA PHE A 371 -6.96 -7.33 -14.97
C PHE A 371 -7.33 -8.81 -14.93
N LEU A 372 -6.36 -9.68 -14.62
CA LEU A 372 -6.55 -11.13 -14.60
C LEU A 372 -7.61 -11.54 -13.57
N LYS A 373 -7.66 -10.85 -12.43
CA LYS A 373 -8.67 -11.06 -11.38
C LYS A 373 -10.04 -10.67 -11.90
N ALA A 374 -10.17 -9.50 -12.53
CA ALA A 374 -11.41 -9.03 -13.13
C ALA A 374 -11.88 -9.91 -14.30
N LEU A 375 -10.94 -10.53 -15.03
CA LEU A 375 -11.23 -11.48 -16.11
C LEU A 375 -11.85 -12.79 -15.59
N GLY A 376 -11.69 -13.09 -14.30
CA GLY A 376 -12.29 -14.26 -13.64
C GLY A 376 -11.31 -15.40 -13.37
N LEU A 377 -9.99 -15.14 -13.34
CA LEU A 377 -9.04 -16.14 -12.88
C LEU A 377 -9.23 -16.39 -11.38
N GLN A 378 -9.16 -17.66 -10.99
CA GLN A 378 -9.21 -18.06 -9.59
C GLN A 378 -7.78 -18.17 -9.05
N GLU A 379 -7.58 -17.71 -7.83
CA GLU A 379 -6.38 -18.02 -7.06
C GLU A 379 -6.35 -19.54 -6.86
N SER A 380 -5.25 -20.20 -7.22
CA SER A 380 -4.99 -21.57 -6.77
C SER A 380 -5.17 -21.59 -5.25
N ASP A 381 -5.80 -22.61 -4.67
CA ASP A 381 -6.00 -22.66 -3.22
C ASP A 381 -4.64 -22.73 -2.51
N LEU A 382 -4.07 -21.57 -2.17
CA LEU A 382 -2.73 -21.41 -1.62
C LEU A 382 -2.54 -22.26 -0.37
N VAL A 383 -3.61 -22.39 0.41
CA VAL A 383 -3.62 -23.23 1.60
C VAL A 383 -3.52 -24.71 1.25
N ALA A 384 -4.21 -25.19 0.21
CA ALA A 384 -4.06 -26.57 -0.24
C ALA A 384 -2.64 -26.82 -0.76
N GLU A 385 -2.09 -25.90 -1.57
CA GLU A 385 -0.71 -26.04 -2.06
C GLU A 385 0.31 -26.08 -0.91
N VAL A 386 0.21 -25.18 0.06
CA VAL A 386 1.11 -25.18 1.23
C VAL A 386 0.99 -26.51 1.98
N VAL A 387 -0.23 -26.97 2.25
CA VAL A 387 -0.48 -28.21 3.01
C VAL A 387 -0.01 -29.46 2.27
N GLU A 388 -0.17 -29.51 0.95
CA GLU A 388 0.10 -30.71 0.13
C GLU A 388 1.51 -30.74 -0.47
N THR A 389 2.19 -29.60 -0.60
CA THR A 389 3.50 -29.52 -1.28
C THR A 389 4.62 -28.92 -0.44
N VAL A 390 4.34 -27.92 0.40
CA VAL A 390 5.35 -27.24 1.22
C VAL A 390 5.55 -27.97 2.54
N LEU A 391 4.50 -28.15 3.34
CA LEU A 391 4.59 -28.77 4.66
C LEU A 391 5.15 -30.21 4.65
N PRO A 392 4.86 -31.06 3.65
CA PRO A 392 5.44 -32.41 3.61
C PRO A 392 6.97 -32.45 3.58
N LYS A 393 7.63 -31.40 3.05
CA LYS A 393 9.10 -31.29 3.07
C LYS A 393 9.67 -31.25 4.51
N TYR A 394 8.87 -30.72 5.44
CA TYR A 394 9.23 -30.53 6.84
C TYR A 394 8.72 -31.64 7.77
N LYS A 395 7.85 -32.54 7.29
CA LYS A 395 7.29 -33.64 8.11
C LYS A 395 8.27 -34.81 8.31
N GLN A 396 9.42 -34.79 7.66
CA GLN A 396 10.46 -35.79 7.88
C GLN A 396 11.15 -35.52 9.21
N ASP A 397 11.60 -36.56 9.90
CA ASP A 397 12.29 -36.45 11.19
C ASP A 397 13.52 -35.52 11.12
N PHE A 398 14.13 -35.37 9.92
CA PHE A 398 15.22 -34.44 9.64
C PHE A 398 14.99 -33.75 8.27
N PRO A 399 14.37 -32.56 8.24
CA PRO A 399 14.18 -31.84 6.99
C PRO A 399 15.53 -31.41 6.41
N THR A 400 15.86 -31.85 5.20
CA THR A 400 17.09 -31.46 4.49
C THR A 400 16.92 -30.15 3.70
N VAL A 401 15.93 -29.33 4.06
CA VAL A 401 15.60 -28.10 3.32
C VAL A 401 16.68 -27.06 3.61
N SER A 402 17.25 -26.46 2.56
CA SER A 402 18.23 -25.40 2.72
C SER A 402 17.59 -24.12 3.28
N ILE A 403 18.36 -23.24 3.92
CA ILE A 403 17.83 -21.96 4.43
C ILE A 403 17.21 -21.13 3.29
N ASN A 404 17.81 -21.10 2.11
CA ASN A 404 17.27 -20.34 0.97
C ASN A 404 15.93 -20.89 0.50
N ASP A 405 15.83 -22.22 0.35
CA ASP A 405 14.57 -22.87 -0.04
C ASP A 405 13.49 -22.65 1.03
N HIS A 406 13.89 -22.68 2.30
CA HIS A 406 12.99 -22.40 3.41
C HIS A 406 12.46 -20.96 3.40
N LEU A 407 13.27 -19.96 3.09
CA LEU A 407 12.78 -18.58 2.98
C LEU A 407 11.78 -18.42 1.83
N CYS A 408 11.98 -19.14 0.73
CA CYS A 408 11.00 -19.19 -0.36
C CYS A 408 9.70 -19.89 0.07
N ASP A 409 9.80 -21.02 0.76
CA ASP A 409 8.66 -21.76 1.30
C ASP A 409 7.90 -20.92 2.37
N PHE A 410 8.62 -20.19 3.22
CA PHE A 410 8.04 -19.29 4.22
C PHE A 410 7.28 -18.12 3.58
N ALA A 411 7.81 -17.53 2.51
CA ALA A 411 7.10 -16.50 1.76
C ALA A 411 5.77 -17.01 1.16
N LYS A 412 5.71 -18.29 0.77
CA LYS A 412 4.44 -18.93 0.34
C LYS A 412 3.46 -19.07 1.52
N ILE A 413 3.95 -19.52 2.68
CA ILE A 413 3.15 -19.63 3.90
C ILE A 413 2.58 -18.26 4.31
N GLU A 414 3.37 -17.19 4.25
CA GLU A 414 2.92 -15.83 4.59
C GLU A 414 1.84 -15.33 3.63
N ARG A 415 1.94 -15.61 2.32
CA ARG A 415 0.88 -15.27 1.36
C ARG A 415 -0.40 -16.06 1.61
N ALA A 416 -0.29 -17.36 1.87
CA ALA A 416 -1.45 -18.18 2.22
C ALA A 416 -2.13 -17.70 3.51
N TYR A 417 -1.35 -17.18 4.47
CA TYR A 417 -1.86 -16.60 5.71
C TYR A 417 -2.65 -15.29 5.50
N LYS A 418 -2.38 -14.54 4.43
CA LYS A 418 -3.09 -13.28 4.09
C LYS A 418 -4.41 -13.50 3.32
N THR A 419 -4.88 -14.75 3.16
CA THR A 419 -6.15 -15.06 2.50
C THR A 419 -7.33 -14.50 3.31
N ASP A 420 -8.40 -14.05 2.65
CA ASP A 420 -9.61 -13.51 3.29
C ASP A 420 -10.56 -14.59 3.88
N SER A 421 -10.34 -15.85 3.56
CA SER A 421 -11.12 -16.98 4.04
C SER A 421 -10.67 -17.46 5.41
N ARG A 422 -11.50 -17.21 6.43
CA ARG A 422 -11.29 -17.67 7.81
C ARG A 422 -11.13 -19.19 7.92
N GLU A 423 -11.95 -19.95 7.22
CA GLU A 423 -11.88 -21.42 7.21
C GLU A 423 -10.54 -21.93 6.67
N LYS A 424 -10.03 -21.30 5.60
CA LYS A 424 -8.72 -21.63 5.03
C LYS A 424 -7.58 -21.27 5.96
N ILE A 425 -7.63 -20.11 6.63
CA ILE A 425 -6.64 -19.73 7.65
C ILE A 425 -6.64 -20.74 8.80
N GLU A 426 -7.81 -21.13 9.33
CA GLU A 426 -7.91 -22.10 10.43
C GLU A 426 -7.32 -23.47 10.02
N ARG A 427 -7.57 -23.93 8.79
CA ARG A 427 -6.96 -25.14 8.23
C ARG A 427 -5.43 -25.01 8.12
N LEU A 428 -4.93 -23.87 7.64
CA LEU A 428 -3.50 -23.59 7.51
C LEU A 428 -2.81 -23.61 8.88
N LEU A 429 -3.32 -22.85 9.85
CA LEU A 429 -2.75 -22.76 11.21
C LEU A 429 -2.71 -24.12 11.89
N LYS A 430 -3.77 -24.93 11.76
CA LYS A 430 -3.78 -26.30 12.29
C LYS A 430 -2.65 -27.15 11.71
N ALA A 431 -2.45 -27.11 10.40
CA ALA A 431 -1.39 -27.88 9.74
C ALA A 431 0.03 -27.38 10.10
N LEU A 432 0.19 -26.05 10.25
CA LEU A 432 1.46 -25.44 10.66
C LEU A 432 1.84 -25.79 12.11
N ARG A 433 0.88 -25.85 13.03
CA ARG A 433 1.12 -26.25 14.44
C ARG A 433 1.68 -27.67 14.56
N GLU A 434 1.26 -28.57 13.68
CA GLU A 434 1.69 -29.97 13.68
C GLU A 434 3.02 -30.20 12.94
N THR A 435 3.54 -29.19 12.23
CA THR A 435 4.70 -29.34 11.33
C THR A 435 5.94 -28.62 11.88
N PRO A 436 7.12 -29.26 11.94
CA PRO A 436 8.34 -28.60 12.38
C PRO A 436 8.96 -27.80 11.24
N PHE A 437 8.47 -26.58 11.01
CA PHE A 437 8.90 -25.72 9.89
C PHE A 437 9.63 -24.43 10.33
N ILE A 438 9.68 -24.13 11.63
CA ILE A 438 10.26 -22.87 12.12
C ILE A 438 11.73 -23.08 12.47
N LEU A 439 12.59 -22.21 11.96
CA LEU A 439 14.03 -22.26 12.12
C LEU A 439 14.44 -21.84 13.54
N ALA A 440 15.16 -22.73 14.24
CA ALA A 440 15.68 -22.46 15.57
C ALA A 440 16.92 -21.55 15.54
N GLU A 441 17.12 -20.79 16.61
CA GLU A 441 18.30 -19.96 16.84
C GLU A 441 19.56 -20.85 16.91
N HIS A 442 20.66 -20.39 16.30
CA HIS A 442 21.92 -21.14 16.07
C HIS A 442 21.92 -22.20 14.95
N ALA A 443 20.82 -22.36 14.20
CA ALA A 443 20.87 -23.06 12.92
C ALA A 443 21.81 -22.36 11.93
N ASN A 444 22.72 -23.12 11.30
CA ASN A 444 23.62 -22.63 10.26
C ASN A 444 23.25 -23.22 8.89
N ALA A 445 23.86 -22.70 7.82
CA ALA A 445 23.51 -23.11 6.45
C ALA A 445 23.79 -24.59 6.16
N ASP A 446 24.76 -25.19 6.86
CA ASP A 446 25.17 -26.58 6.67
C ASP A 446 24.33 -27.59 7.48
N SER A 447 23.66 -27.12 8.54
CA SER A 447 22.83 -27.94 9.43
C SER A 447 21.63 -27.16 9.98
N PRO A 448 20.61 -26.90 9.15
CA PRO A 448 19.40 -26.21 9.59
C PRO A 448 18.56 -27.09 10.52
N ILE A 449 18.04 -26.50 11.61
CA ILE A 449 17.19 -27.19 12.59
C ILE A 449 15.81 -26.53 12.55
N TYR A 450 14.80 -27.32 12.18
CA TYR A 450 13.41 -26.90 12.15
C TYR A 450 12.62 -27.56 13.29
N LEU A 451 11.84 -26.77 14.02
CA LEU A 451 11.05 -27.22 15.18
C LEU A 451 9.59 -26.80 15.03
N ARG A 452 8.71 -27.49 15.78
CA ARG A 452 7.29 -27.12 15.82
C ARG A 452 7.07 -25.87 16.67
N PRO A 453 5.99 -25.11 16.43
CA PRO A 453 5.68 -23.92 17.21
C PRO A 453 5.56 -24.16 18.73
N ASP A 454 5.06 -25.33 19.15
CA ASP A 454 4.90 -25.72 20.57
C ASP A 454 6.22 -25.99 21.28
N GLN A 455 7.34 -26.03 20.56
CA GLN A 455 8.68 -26.32 21.10
C GLN A 455 9.56 -25.08 21.24
N LEU A 456 9.09 -23.91 20.79
CA LEU A 456 9.89 -22.70 20.59
C LEU A 456 9.42 -21.52 21.46
N TYR A 457 10.36 -20.66 21.85
CA TYR A 457 10.13 -19.33 22.43
C TYR A 457 10.59 -18.22 21.49
N PHE A 458 10.06 -17.01 21.62
CA PHE A 458 10.49 -15.85 20.81
C PHE A 458 11.93 -15.37 21.06
N GLY A 459 12.59 -15.80 22.14
CA GLY A 459 14.00 -15.42 22.43
C GLY A 459 14.16 -14.00 22.98
N THR A 460 13.27 -13.56 23.87
CA THR A 460 13.45 -12.29 24.59
C THR A 460 14.64 -12.36 25.54
N ASP A 461 15.28 -11.23 25.84
CA ASP A 461 16.43 -11.16 26.75
C ASP A 461 16.11 -11.77 28.13
N ALA A 462 14.89 -11.55 28.63
CA ALA A 462 14.41 -12.13 29.88
C ALA A 462 14.32 -13.66 29.84
N LEU A 463 13.85 -14.25 28.73
CA LEU A 463 13.80 -15.71 28.58
C LEU A 463 15.20 -16.30 28.41
N ARG A 464 16.08 -15.62 27.68
CA ARG A 464 17.48 -16.04 27.53
C ARG A 464 18.19 -16.06 28.87
N MET A 465 18.05 -14.99 29.66
CA MET A 465 18.54 -14.92 31.04
C MET A 465 17.96 -16.05 31.90
N TYR A 466 16.66 -16.34 31.78
CA TYR A 466 16.01 -17.37 32.59
C TYR A 466 16.51 -18.79 32.29
N PHE A 467 16.67 -19.11 31.00
CA PHE A 467 17.10 -20.43 30.54
C PHE A 467 18.62 -20.61 30.40
N GLU A 468 19.41 -19.58 30.74
CA GLU A 468 20.88 -19.63 30.69
C GLU A 468 21.44 -20.78 31.55
N GLY A 469 22.34 -21.57 30.96
CA GLY A 469 22.95 -22.77 31.55
C GLY A 469 22.10 -24.04 31.43
N ASN A 470 20.84 -23.95 30.97
CA ASN A 470 19.96 -25.12 30.87
C ASN A 470 20.30 -25.96 29.65
N ASN A 471 20.95 -27.11 29.80
CA ASN A 471 21.28 -27.97 28.65
C ASN A 471 20.06 -28.47 27.83
N LEU A 472 18.83 -28.30 28.33
CA LEU A 472 17.59 -28.61 27.61
C LEU A 472 17.04 -27.43 26.77
N VAL A 473 17.43 -26.19 27.08
CA VAL A 473 16.90 -24.95 26.44
C VAL A 473 18.02 -24.03 25.91
N SER A 474 19.14 -23.99 26.63
CA SER A 474 20.41 -23.38 26.27
C SER A 474 21.29 -24.39 25.52
N TRP A 475 21.30 -24.24 24.19
CA TRP A 475 22.36 -24.75 23.30
C TRP A 475 23.69 -23.98 23.43
N VAL A 476 23.81 -23.06 24.40
CA VAL A 476 24.86 -22.02 24.41
C VAL A 476 26.27 -22.56 24.73
N GLU A 477 26.43 -23.74 25.33
CA GLU A 477 27.78 -24.22 25.71
C GLU A 477 28.28 -25.49 25.00
N ILE A 478 27.43 -26.32 24.40
CA ILE A 478 27.87 -27.64 23.88
C ILE A 478 28.56 -27.56 22.50
N TRP A 479 28.33 -26.49 21.73
CA TRP A 479 28.95 -26.34 20.39
C TRP A 479 30.41 -25.88 20.40
N LYS A 480 31.01 -25.56 21.55
CA LYS A 480 32.42 -25.18 21.61
C LYS A 480 33.39 -26.34 21.80
N GLU A 481 32.95 -27.54 22.21
CA GLU A 481 33.93 -28.59 22.53
C GLU A 481 33.76 -29.97 21.88
N GLN A 482 32.61 -30.43 21.39
CA GLN A 482 32.57 -31.76 20.73
C GLN A 482 31.64 -31.82 19.52
N ASN A 483 32.26 -32.09 18.37
CA ASN A 483 31.66 -32.19 17.04
C ASN A 483 31.07 -33.58 16.74
N ASP A 484 30.66 -34.34 17.77
CA ASP A 484 30.15 -35.70 17.58
C ASP A 484 28.88 -35.90 18.39
N ASN A 485 27.74 -35.76 17.71
CA ASN A 485 26.72 -36.80 17.55
C ASN A 485 25.32 -36.17 17.41
N LEU A 486 25.01 -35.66 16.21
CA LEU A 486 23.66 -35.23 15.81
C LEU A 486 22.62 -36.31 16.18
N ALA A 487 22.98 -37.59 16.08
CA ALA A 487 22.11 -38.72 16.38
C ALA A 487 21.76 -38.88 17.87
N TYR A 488 22.60 -38.39 18.80
CA TYR A 488 22.30 -38.39 20.24
C TYR A 488 21.34 -37.26 20.59
N LEU A 489 21.57 -36.06 20.03
CA LEU A 489 20.71 -34.89 20.20
C LEU A 489 19.30 -35.13 19.63
N GLN A 490 19.22 -35.76 18.45
CA GLN A 490 17.95 -36.19 17.84
C GLN A 490 17.23 -37.29 18.65
N LYS A 491 17.95 -38.05 19.49
CA LYS A 491 17.39 -39.05 20.40
C LYS A 491 16.80 -38.40 21.65
N CYS A 492 17.38 -37.30 22.14
CA CYS A 492 16.83 -36.50 23.25
C CYS A 492 15.49 -35.84 22.89
N PHE A 493 15.30 -35.43 21.62
CA PHE A 493 14.00 -34.96 21.13
C PHE A 493 12.96 -36.07 20.92
N ARG A 494 13.39 -37.35 20.86
CA ARG A 494 12.53 -38.53 20.64
C ARG A 494 12.02 -39.19 21.92
N SER A 495 12.56 -38.91 23.10
CA SER A 495 12.09 -39.56 24.33
C SER A 495 10.77 -38.94 24.80
N ASP A 496 9.66 -39.44 24.28
CA ASP A 496 8.33 -39.51 24.92
C ASP A 496 7.93 -38.40 25.91
N ILE A 497 8.10 -37.13 25.55
CA ILE A 497 7.36 -36.05 26.21
C ILE A 497 6.55 -35.29 25.17
N LEU A 498 5.37 -35.83 24.86
CA LEU A 498 4.24 -35.12 24.24
C LEU A 498 3.67 -34.02 25.17
N GLY A 499 4.56 -33.33 25.90
CA GLY A 499 4.26 -32.36 26.97
C GLY A 499 5.54 -31.94 27.73
N GLY A 500 6.69 -31.94 27.06
CA GLY A 500 7.97 -31.53 27.65
C GLY A 500 8.20 -30.03 27.47
N PRO A 501 9.04 -29.41 28.32
CA PRO A 501 9.27 -27.97 28.28
C PRO A 501 9.79 -27.53 26.91
N ARG A 502 9.36 -26.33 26.47
CA ARG A 502 9.85 -25.69 25.25
C ARG A 502 11.38 -25.56 25.30
N GLY A 503 12.06 -26.02 24.25
CA GLY A 503 13.49 -26.34 24.27
C GLY A 503 14.40 -25.45 23.41
N ALA A 504 13.88 -24.42 22.73
CA ALA A 504 14.67 -23.58 21.83
C ALA A 504 14.04 -22.19 21.58
N PHE A 505 14.80 -21.32 20.93
CA PHE A 505 14.37 -19.98 20.51
C PHE A 505 14.20 -19.89 18.98
N VAL A 506 13.30 -19.02 18.50
CA VAL A 506 13.11 -18.72 17.07
C VAL A 506 14.26 -17.86 16.55
N ASN A 507 14.81 -18.19 15.38
CA ASN A 507 15.80 -17.36 14.69
C ASN A 507 15.13 -16.18 13.95
N LEU A 508 14.69 -15.17 14.71
CA LEU A 508 13.94 -14.03 14.17
C LEU A 508 14.71 -13.24 13.09
N ASP A 509 16.04 -13.22 13.13
CA ASP A 509 16.87 -12.49 12.16
C ASP A 509 16.77 -13.02 10.73
N LYS A 510 16.28 -14.25 10.55
CA LYS A 510 16.08 -14.85 9.22
C LYS A 510 14.70 -14.56 8.65
N TYR A 511 13.77 -14.03 9.42
CA TYR A 511 12.39 -13.80 9.01
C TYR A 511 12.09 -12.31 8.81
N PRO A 512 11.14 -11.96 7.92
CA PRO A 512 10.65 -10.60 7.82
C PRO A 512 9.89 -10.19 9.11
N PRO A 513 9.81 -8.89 9.44
CA PRO A 513 9.09 -8.43 10.65
C PRO A 513 7.62 -8.88 10.72
N THR A 514 6.97 -9.08 9.58
CA THR A 514 5.59 -9.56 9.44
C THR A 514 5.40 -11.00 9.95
N ALA A 515 6.45 -11.81 10.02
CA ALA A 515 6.40 -13.18 10.53
C ALA A 515 5.96 -13.26 12.00
N ARG A 516 6.17 -12.19 12.78
CA ARG A 516 5.86 -12.15 14.21
C ARG A 516 4.36 -12.32 14.49
N GLU A 517 3.49 -11.82 13.62
CA GLU A 517 2.03 -11.97 13.77
C GLU A 517 1.64 -13.45 13.60
N LEU A 518 2.08 -14.07 12.50
CA LEU A 518 1.88 -15.50 12.26
C LEU A 518 2.41 -16.36 13.42
N PHE A 519 3.60 -16.08 13.94
CA PHE A 519 4.18 -16.84 15.05
C PHE A 519 3.40 -16.69 16.36
N LYS A 520 2.78 -15.53 16.61
CA LYS A 520 1.87 -15.35 17.75
C LYS A 520 0.60 -16.18 17.59
N ASP A 521 0.03 -16.23 16.39
CA ASP A 521 -1.18 -17.04 16.11
C ASP A 521 -0.90 -18.56 16.13
N LEU A 522 0.37 -18.93 15.97
CA LEU A 522 0.89 -20.28 16.20
C LEU A 522 1.25 -20.56 17.66
N GLU A 523 0.94 -19.65 18.58
CA GLU A 523 1.11 -19.81 20.03
C GLU A 523 2.58 -19.98 20.47
N ILE A 524 3.51 -19.31 19.79
CA ILE A 524 4.89 -19.17 20.27
C ILE A 524 4.89 -18.16 21.43
N LEU A 525 5.46 -18.56 22.57
CA LEU A 525 5.42 -17.77 23.79
C LEU A 525 6.59 -16.77 23.88
N ASP A 526 6.33 -15.63 24.49
CA ASP A 526 7.30 -14.60 24.87
C ASP A 526 7.58 -14.56 26.38
N SER A 527 6.93 -15.46 27.15
CA SER A 527 7.13 -15.68 28.58
C SER A 527 7.24 -17.17 28.91
N VAL A 528 7.77 -17.50 30.09
CA VAL A 528 7.91 -18.88 30.56
C VAL A 528 6.55 -19.58 30.58
N GLN A 529 6.47 -20.80 30.06
CA GLN A 529 5.24 -21.60 30.08
C GLN A 529 4.93 -22.04 31.51
N ILE A 530 3.69 -21.75 31.93
CA ILE A 530 3.15 -22.13 33.24
C ILE A 530 1.87 -22.90 33.02
N GLU A 531 1.89 -24.19 33.29
CA GLU A 531 0.73 -25.07 33.16
C GLU A 531 0.01 -25.15 34.50
N ARG A 532 -1.16 -24.50 34.59
CA ARG A 532 -2.05 -24.57 35.75
C ARG A 532 -3.50 -24.73 35.32
N LYS A 533 -4.24 -25.58 36.01
CA LYS A 533 -5.69 -25.75 35.81
C LYS A 533 -6.44 -24.49 36.26
N LYS A 534 -7.45 -24.11 35.49
CA LYS A 534 -8.32 -22.97 35.83
C LYS A 534 -9.30 -23.35 36.94
N ALA A 535 -9.54 -22.41 37.86
CA ALA A 535 -10.57 -22.54 38.87
C ALA A 535 -11.97 -22.47 38.25
N ASP A 536 -12.93 -23.17 38.86
CA ASP A 536 -14.35 -23.10 38.53
C ASP A 536 -15.01 -21.81 39.05
N LEU A 537 -16.32 -21.66 38.80
CA LEU A 537 -17.10 -20.49 39.24
C LEU A 537 -17.14 -20.32 40.78
N GLN A 538 -16.80 -21.36 41.53
CA GLN A 538 -16.74 -21.35 42.99
C GLN A 538 -15.30 -21.10 43.49
N GLY A 539 -14.36 -20.85 42.59
CA GLY A 539 -12.96 -20.60 42.90
C GLY A 539 -12.16 -21.87 43.21
N ASN A 540 -12.65 -23.06 42.86
CA ASN A 540 -11.95 -24.33 43.15
C ASN A 540 -11.37 -24.97 41.89
N VAL A 541 -10.22 -25.63 42.02
CA VAL A 541 -9.56 -26.35 40.92
C VAL A 541 -9.92 -27.82 41.00
N THR A 542 -10.54 -28.38 39.96
CA THR A 542 -10.83 -29.82 39.93
C THR A 542 -9.54 -30.62 39.70
N ILE A 543 -9.08 -31.30 40.74
CA ILE A 543 -7.88 -32.15 40.69
C ILE A 543 -8.29 -33.52 40.14
N MET A 544 -9.35 -34.10 40.70
CA MET A 544 -9.82 -35.45 40.38
C MET A 544 -11.34 -35.52 40.51
N SER A 545 -12.01 -36.10 39.52
CA SER A 545 -13.46 -36.36 39.58
C SER A 545 -13.77 -37.72 38.97
N GLN A 546 -13.76 -38.76 39.81
CA GLN A 546 -14.11 -40.13 39.46
C GLN A 546 -15.17 -40.65 40.43
N HIS A 547 -15.92 -41.68 40.04
CA HIS A 547 -16.97 -42.23 40.88
C HIS A 547 -16.43 -42.64 42.27
N GLY A 548 -16.98 -42.02 43.33
CA GLY A 548 -16.57 -42.26 44.72
C GLY A 548 -15.27 -41.57 45.16
N LYS A 549 -14.61 -40.80 44.28
CA LYS A 549 -13.36 -40.07 44.56
C LYS A 549 -13.37 -38.69 43.89
N HIS A 550 -13.70 -37.67 44.67
CA HIS A 550 -13.66 -36.27 44.25
C HIS A 550 -12.62 -35.51 45.06
N GLN A 551 -11.73 -34.80 44.37
CA GLN A 551 -10.72 -33.95 44.97
C GLN A 551 -10.67 -32.62 44.24
N ARG A 552 -10.70 -31.52 45.00
CA ARG A 552 -10.53 -30.16 44.46
C ARG A 552 -9.57 -29.35 45.30
N GLY A 553 -8.79 -28.51 44.66
CA GLY A 553 -7.99 -27.49 45.32
C GLY A 553 -8.85 -26.28 45.63
N VAL A 554 -8.75 -25.77 46.84
CA VAL A 554 -9.58 -24.66 47.33
C VAL A 554 -8.91 -23.33 47.00
N ASN A 555 -9.70 -22.30 46.64
CA ASN A 555 -9.23 -20.94 46.35
C ASN A 555 -8.16 -20.86 45.25
N GLY A 556 -8.32 -21.63 44.17
CA GLY A 556 -7.44 -21.59 43.01
C GLY A 556 -6.19 -22.46 43.13
N PHE A 557 -5.99 -23.18 44.23
CA PHE A 557 -4.80 -24.02 44.42
C PHE A 557 -4.76 -25.20 43.43
N ASP A 558 -3.79 -25.20 42.51
CA ASP A 558 -3.47 -26.37 41.69
C ASP A 558 -2.19 -27.05 42.20
N PRO A 559 -2.27 -28.25 42.81
CA PRO A 559 -1.08 -28.96 43.27
C PRO A 559 -0.18 -29.45 42.12
N ASN A 560 -0.71 -29.52 40.88
CA ASN A 560 0.03 -30.03 39.72
C ASN A 560 0.58 -28.91 38.83
N ILE A 561 0.71 -27.69 39.35
CA ILE A 561 1.25 -26.55 38.60
C ILE A 561 2.66 -26.86 38.10
N SER A 562 2.90 -26.75 36.79
CA SER A 562 4.22 -26.96 36.20
C SER A 562 4.77 -25.65 35.65
N VAL A 563 6.06 -25.41 35.86
CA VAL A 563 6.78 -24.25 35.32
C VAL A 563 8.01 -24.74 34.58
N ASP A 564 8.06 -24.44 33.27
CA ASP A 564 9.17 -24.83 32.41
C ASP A 564 10.51 -24.31 32.95
N GLY A 565 11.48 -25.21 33.15
CA GLY A 565 12.86 -24.84 33.50
C GLY A 565 13.09 -24.32 34.92
N LEU A 566 12.08 -24.28 35.79
CA LEU A 566 12.20 -23.68 37.15
C LEU A 566 13.30 -24.31 37.99
N LYS A 567 13.34 -25.65 38.05
CA LYS A 567 14.38 -26.37 38.81
C LYS A 567 15.78 -25.96 38.35
N HIS A 568 15.98 -25.89 37.04
CA HIS A 568 17.27 -25.50 36.47
C HIS A 568 17.62 -24.04 36.77
N ALA A 569 16.65 -23.14 36.68
CA ALA A 569 16.86 -21.73 37.00
C ALA A 569 17.24 -21.53 38.49
N LEU A 570 16.73 -22.37 39.38
CA LEU A 570 17.10 -22.40 40.80
C LEU A 570 18.48 -23.04 41.04
N ASP A 571 18.86 -24.07 40.27
CA ASP A 571 20.17 -24.73 40.37
C ASP A 571 21.32 -23.83 39.87
N ASN A 572 21.06 -22.93 38.91
CA ASN A 572 22.03 -22.00 38.30
C ASN A 572 21.63 -20.54 38.53
N LEU A 573 21.57 -20.14 39.79
CA LEU A 573 20.94 -18.89 40.23
C LEU A 573 21.85 -17.67 40.08
N THR A 574 21.26 -16.57 39.60
CA THR A 574 21.82 -15.21 39.65
C THR A 574 20.82 -14.27 40.34
N LEU A 575 21.27 -13.09 40.78
CA LEU A 575 20.38 -12.06 41.35
C LEU A 575 19.21 -11.72 40.40
N GLU A 576 19.50 -11.64 39.10
CA GLU A 576 18.52 -11.34 38.05
C GLU A 576 17.52 -12.48 37.88
N LYS A 577 17.98 -13.75 37.86
CA LYS A 577 17.11 -14.94 37.83
C LYS A 577 16.21 -15.02 39.06
N SER A 578 16.75 -14.78 40.25
CA SER A 578 15.99 -14.76 41.51
C SER A 578 14.90 -13.67 41.45
N THR A 579 15.28 -12.45 41.05
CA THR A 579 14.32 -11.34 40.87
C THR A 579 13.23 -11.69 39.87
N PHE A 580 13.58 -12.34 38.75
CA PHE A 580 12.63 -12.76 37.72
C PHE A 580 11.67 -13.84 38.24
N ILE A 581 12.19 -14.87 38.92
CA ILE A 581 11.38 -15.94 39.52
C ILE A 581 10.41 -15.33 40.53
N TRP A 582 10.86 -14.45 41.41
CA TRP A 582 9.99 -13.78 42.39
C TRP A 582 8.88 -12.97 41.70
N ASN A 583 9.27 -12.01 40.84
CA ASN A 583 8.34 -11.03 40.29
C ASN A 583 7.37 -11.60 39.23
N HIS A 584 7.82 -12.56 38.42
CA HIS A 584 7.08 -13.02 37.24
C HIS A 584 6.52 -14.44 37.36
N ILE A 585 7.05 -15.27 38.27
CA ILE A 585 6.59 -16.66 38.46
C ILE A 585 5.92 -16.83 39.82
N ALA A 586 6.59 -16.46 40.92
CA ALA A 586 6.12 -16.72 42.28
C ALA A 586 4.93 -15.82 42.67
N ILE A 587 5.00 -14.50 42.46
CA ILE A 587 3.89 -13.58 42.80
C ILE A 587 2.60 -13.95 42.05
N PRO A 588 2.58 -14.13 40.71
CA PRO A 588 1.34 -14.42 39.98
C PRO A 588 0.74 -15.80 40.27
N ASN A 589 1.51 -16.71 40.87
CA ASN A 589 1.12 -18.09 41.19
C ASN A 589 1.25 -18.40 42.69
N ALA A 590 1.23 -17.38 43.56
CA ALA A 590 1.40 -17.54 45.01
C ALA A 590 0.31 -18.41 45.65
N ASP A 591 -0.87 -18.42 45.06
CA ASP A 591 -2.01 -19.28 45.42
C ASP A 591 -1.74 -20.77 45.17
N CYS A 592 -0.83 -21.13 44.26
CA CYS A 592 -0.46 -22.50 43.93
C CYS A 592 0.78 -23.03 44.67
N ILE A 593 1.46 -22.22 45.48
CA ILE A 593 2.63 -22.65 46.27
C ILE A 593 2.21 -23.59 47.41
N LYS A 594 1.23 -23.15 48.20
CA LYS A 594 0.69 -23.88 49.36
C LYS A 594 -0.81 -23.62 49.45
N GLY A 595 -1.62 -24.66 49.64
CA GLY A 595 -3.07 -24.52 49.66
C GLY A 595 -3.75 -25.73 50.30
N PHE A 596 -5.07 -25.82 50.12
CA PHE A 596 -5.87 -26.89 50.71
C PHE A 596 -6.46 -27.77 49.62
N ILE A 597 -6.38 -29.08 49.81
CA ILE A 597 -7.06 -30.07 48.97
C ILE A 597 -8.24 -30.62 49.75
N GLU A 598 -9.44 -30.39 49.22
CA GLU A 598 -10.68 -30.91 49.75
C GLU A 598 -11.05 -32.22 49.04
N LYS A 599 -11.26 -33.28 49.82
CA LYS A 599 -11.56 -34.63 49.35
C LYS A 599 -12.96 -35.06 49.80
N SER A 600 -13.74 -35.65 48.91
CA SER A 600 -15.07 -36.19 49.23
C SER A 600 -15.41 -37.44 48.41
N THR A 601 -16.29 -38.29 48.94
CA THR A 601 -16.87 -39.43 48.21
C THR A 601 -18.03 -39.01 47.31
N THR A 602 -18.56 -37.79 47.49
CA THR A 602 -19.72 -37.25 46.77
C THR A 602 -19.37 -35.97 46.04
N GLN A 603 -19.99 -35.74 44.87
CA GLN A 603 -19.74 -34.54 44.04
C GLN A 603 -20.16 -33.22 44.71
N ASN A 604 -21.07 -33.25 45.68
CA ASN A 604 -21.54 -32.08 46.41
C ASN A 604 -20.69 -31.74 47.65
N TYR A 605 -19.62 -32.50 47.92
CA TYR A 605 -18.69 -32.27 49.04
C TYR A 605 -19.35 -32.20 50.45
N GLY A 606 -20.54 -32.77 50.64
CA GLY A 606 -21.32 -32.63 51.89
C GLY A 606 -20.73 -33.28 53.15
N ASN A 607 -19.64 -34.05 53.03
CA ASN A 607 -18.83 -34.63 54.11
C ASN A 607 -17.35 -34.69 53.68
N SER A 608 -16.78 -33.53 53.38
CA SER A 608 -15.42 -33.42 52.88
C SER A 608 -14.38 -33.40 54.01
N ARG A 609 -13.17 -33.83 53.68
CA ARG A 609 -11.96 -33.62 54.49
C ARG A 609 -11.03 -32.67 53.73
N SER A 610 -10.52 -31.66 54.42
CA SER A 610 -9.55 -30.71 53.88
C SER A 610 -8.20 -30.93 54.54
N ASP A 611 -7.15 -31.17 53.75
CA ASP A 611 -5.78 -31.26 54.21
C ASP A 611 -4.94 -30.16 53.52
N GLU A 612 -4.00 -29.55 54.23
CA GLU A 612 -3.03 -28.62 53.62
C GLU A 612 -2.02 -29.38 52.75
N HIS A 613 -1.60 -28.78 51.64
CA HIS A 613 -0.70 -29.37 50.68
C HIS A 613 0.21 -28.31 50.06
N ILE A 614 1.44 -28.70 49.73
CA ILE A 614 2.42 -27.90 48.98
C ILE A 614 2.47 -28.48 47.57
N SER A 615 2.54 -27.65 46.53
CA SER A 615 2.67 -28.17 45.16
C SER A 615 4.07 -28.75 44.94
N ASP A 616 4.13 -29.94 44.33
CA ASP A 616 5.38 -30.70 44.20
C ASP A 616 6.40 -30.01 43.27
N SER A 617 5.94 -29.38 42.19
CA SER A 617 6.79 -28.81 41.13
C SER A 617 7.07 -27.31 41.26
N LEU A 618 6.30 -26.57 42.05
CA LEU A 618 6.51 -25.14 42.28
C LEU A 618 6.79 -24.87 43.76
N GLY A 619 5.85 -25.23 44.64
CA GLY A 619 5.92 -24.89 46.05
C GLY A 619 7.09 -25.54 46.76
N GLN A 620 7.31 -26.83 46.56
CA GLN A 620 8.42 -27.56 47.18
C GLN A 620 9.77 -26.99 46.72
N LEU A 621 9.93 -26.72 45.42
CA LEU A 621 11.15 -26.11 44.89
C LEU A 621 11.40 -24.72 45.49
N LEU A 622 10.39 -23.86 45.56
CA LEU A 622 10.57 -22.50 46.08
C LEU A 622 10.80 -22.46 47.59
N ILE A 623 10.24 -23.40 48.36
CA ILE A 623 10.37 -23.45 49.82
C ILE A 623 11.70 -24.08 50.24
N ASP A 624 12.11 -25.17 49.60
CA ASP A 624 13.26 -25.97 50.05
C ASP A 624 14.62 -25.43 49.55
N THR A 625 14.61 -24.59 48.51
CA THR A 625 15.83 -24.05 47.88
C THR A 625 16.23 -22.69 48.45
N ALA A 626 17.55 -22.44 48.54
CA ALA A 626 18.09 -21.15 48.94
C ALA A 626 18.25 -20.28 47.69
N TRP A 627 17.24 -19.43 47.41
CA TRP A 627 17.20 -18.64 46.18
C TRP A 627 16.92 -17.16 46.37
N LEU A 628 16.67 -16.71 47.60
CA LEU A 628 16.37 -15.32 47.90
C LEU A 628 17.62 -14.60 48.40
N PRO A 629 18.12 -13.56 47.71
CA PRO A 629 19.30 -12.82 48.16
C PRO A 629 18.96 -11.86 49.30
N ASP A 630 19.86 -11.72 50.26
CA ASP A 630 19.87 -10.59 51.19
C ASP A 630 20.45 -9.32 50.54
N THR A 631 20.50 -8.21 51.29
CA THR A 631 21.10 -6.95 50.83
C THR A 631 22.59 -7.05 50.49
N ASP A 632 23.28 -8.05 51.04
CA ASP A 632 24.71 -8.32 50.81
C ASP A 632 24.94 -9.32 49.66
N GLY A 633 23.87 -9.87 49.08
CA GLY A 633 23.90 -10.80 47.95
C GLY A 633 24.04 -12.28 48.32
N ASN A 634 23.97 -12.65 49.61
CA ASN A 634 23.97 -14.06 50.01
C ASN A 634 22.59 -14.68 49.81
N MET A 635 22.53 -15.91 49.28
CA MET A 635 21.28 -16.60 48.99
C MET A 635 20.79 -17.39 50.20
N HIS A 636 19.52 -17.16 50.56
CA HIS A 636 18.83 -17.75 51.71
C HIS A 636 17.59 -18.50 51.27
N LYS A 637 17.15 -19.45 52.10
CA LYS A 637 15.81 -20.03 51.96
C LYS A 637 14.74 -19.01 52.36
N PRO A 638 13.51 -19.12 51.86
CA PRO A 638 12.45 -18.22 52.30
C PRO A 638 12.22 -18.21 53.81
N SER A 639 12.38 -19.33 54.50
CA SER A 639 12.25 -19.40 55.96
C SER A 639 13.37 -18.68 56.74
N GLU A 640 14.44 -18.25 56.07
CA GLU A 640 15.65 -17.70 56.69
C GLU A 640 15.80 -16.18 56.48
N ILE A 641 14.96 -15.56 55.65
CA ILE A 641 15.05 -14.13 55.27
C ILE A 641 13.71 -13.43 55.36
N ALA A 642 13.66 -12.22 55.94
CA ALA A 642 12.41 -11.46 56.03
C ALA A 642 12.13 -10.69 54.73
N LEU A 643 10.86 -10.39 54.47
CA LEU A 643 10.43 -9.66 53.26
C LEU A 643 11.09 -8.28 53.12
N ASP A 644 11.42 -7.65 54.24
CA ASP A 644 12.07 -6.33 54.26
C ASP A 644 13.57 -6.37 53.98
N ASP A 645 14.20 -7.54 54.10
CA ASP A 645 15.64 -7.74 53.88
C ASP A 645 15.96 -8.11 52.42
N LEU A 646 14.94 -8.24 51.57
CA LEU A 646 15.10 -8.44 50.13
C LEU A 646 15.55 -7.13 49.42
N PRO A 647 16.40 -7.22 48.39
CA PRO A 647 16.79 -6.07 47.57
C PRO A 647 15.59 -5.35 46.94
N GLY A 648 15.74 -4.04 46.67
CA GLY A 648 14.66 -3.21 46.12
C GLY A 648 14.13 -3.60 44.73
N SER A 649 14.79 -4.51 44.01
CA SER A 649 14.30 -5.09 42.75
C SER A 649 13.16 -6.09 42.93
N PHE A 650 12.94 -6.61 44.15
CA PHE A 650 11.88 -7.54 44.50
C PHE A 650 10.61 -6.78 44.87
N LYS A 651 9.49 -7.09 44.22
CA LYS A 651 8.19 -6.50 44.59
C LYS A 651 7.73 -7.06 45.93
N LYS A 652 7.50 -6.19 46.92
CA LYS A 652 7.00 -6.62 48.23
C LYS A 652 5.59 -7.19 48.12
N ASP A 653 5.42 -8.48 48.42
CA ASP A 653 4.13 -9.18 48.40
C ASP A 653 3.97 -10.03 49.68
N GLU A 654 3.14 -9.54 50.61
CA GLU A 654 2.90 -10.18 51.90
C GLU A 654 2.18 -11.53 51.78
N LYS A 655 1.35 -11.69 50.74
CA LYS A 655 0.61 -12.94 50.49
C LYS A 655 1.57 -14.04 50.09
N LEU A 656 2.53 -13.74 49.21
CA LEU A 656 3.59 -14.66 48.80
C LEU A 656 4.51 -14.98 49.98
N ALA A 657 4.95 -13.97 50.73
CA ALA A 657 5.82 -14.16 51.90
C ALA A 657 5.20 -15.11 52.93
N LYS A 658 3.89 -14.96 53.21
CA LYS A 658 3.15 -15.88 54.08
C LYS A 658 3.06 -17.30 53.52
N LYS A 659 2.95 -17.47 52.20
CA LYS A 659 2.86 -18.79 51.54
C LYS A 659 4.20 -19.53 51.49
N LEU A 660 5.30 -18.78 51.51
CA LEU A 660 6.67 -19.29 51.58
C LEU A 660 7.18 -19.45 53.02
N ASP A 661 6.33 -19.22 54.03
CA ASP A 661 6.67 -19.30 55.45
C ASP A 661 7.87 -18.38 55.84
N MET A 662 7.97 -17.19 55.23
CA MET A 662 9.02 -16.21 55.53
C MET A 662 8.86 -15.62 56.95
N PRO A 663 9.97 -15.36 57.67
CA PRO A 663 9.92 -14.70 58.97
C PRO A 663 9.34 -13.28 58.87
N ILE A 664 8.53 -12.93 59.87
CA ILE A 664 7.99 -11.58 60.04
C ILE A 664 9.16 -10.65 60.38
N SER A 665 9.26 -9.50 59.69
CA SER A 665 10.35 -8.55 59.92
C SER A 665 10.27 -7.94 61.33
N GLN A 666 11.42 -7.55 61.89
CA GLN A 666 11.46 -6.89 63.20
C GLN A 666 10.56 -5.62 63.24
N ASN A 667 10.46 -4.89 62.13
CA ASN A 667 9.61 -3.70 62.04
C ASN A 667 8.12 -4.06 62.13
N GLN A 668 7.67 -5.11 61.43
CA GLN A 668 6.29 -5.59 61.56
C GLN A 668 5.99 -6.14 62.96
N ILE A 669 6.95 -6.79 63.61
CA ILE A 669 6.81 -7.23 65.01
C ILE A 669 6.64 -6.02 65.94
N ILE A 670 7.43 -4.96 65.73
CA ILE A 670 7.32 -3.70 66.49
C ILE A 670 5.94 -3.06 66.26
N ASP A 671 5.47 -2.98 65.02
CA ASP A 671 4.15 -2.41 64.69
C ASP A 671 2.97 -3.23 65.25
N LEU A 672 3.11 -4.56 65.36
CA LEU A 672 2.11 -5.44 65.97
C LEU A 672 2.10 -5.34 67.51
N ILE A 673 3.28 -5.21 68.13
CA ILE A 673 3.44 -5.24 69.60
C ILE A 673 3.24 -3.86 70.22
N ALA A 674 3.75 -2.79 69.60
CA ALA A 674 3.68 -1.41 70.10
C ALA A 674 2.28 -0.98 70.54
N PRO A 675 1.19 -1.22 69.77
CA PRO A 675 -0.17 -0.91 70.20
C PRO A 675 -0.66 -1.78 71.36
N ALA A 676 -0.21 -3.04 71.44
CA ALA A 676 -0.65 -3.99 72.46
C ALA A 676 -0.02 -3.72 73.84
N ILE A 677 1.19 -3.14 73.88
CA ILE A 677 1.90 -2.77 75.12
C ILE A 677 1.89 -1.26 75.41
N GLY A 678 1.24 -0.46 74.56
CA GLY A 678 1.06 0.98 74.78
C GLY A 678 2.33 1.83 74.60
N ILE A 679 3.35 1.32 73.92
CA ILE A 679 4.61 2.02 73.66
C ILE A 679 4.61 2.50 72.21
N PRO A 680 4.86 3.79 71.92
CA PRO A 680 4.98 4.29 70.54
C PRO A 680 6.00 3.47 69.72
N PRO A 681 5.71 3.08 68.45
CA PRO A 681 6.58 2.23 67.64
C PRO A 681 8.02 2.76 67.53
N ASP A 682 8.18 4.08 67.45
CA ASP A 682 9.48 4.75 67.36
C ASP A 682 10.35 4.53 68.62
N ILE A 683 9.73 4.51 69.81
CA ILE A 683 10.40 4.29 71.09
C ILE A 683 10.76 2.82 71.23
N LEU A 684 9.84 1.91 70.86
CA LEU A 684 10.11 0.48 70.90
C LEU A 684 11.25 0.09 69.95
N THR A 685 11.32 0.73 68.77
CA THR A 685 12.42 0.57 67.82
C THR A 685 13.76 1.03 68.40
N GLN A 686 13.77 2.15 69.12
CA GLN A 686 14.98 2.65 69.80
C GLN A 686 15.43 1.72 70.93
N ILE A 687 14.50 1.14 71.69
CA ILE A 687 14.78 0.19 72.77
C ILE A 687 15.37 -1.11 72.22
N VAL A 688 14.79 -1.67 71.15
CA VAL A 688 15.28 -2.91 70.51
C VAL A 688 16.68 -2.73 69.91
N LYS A 689 17.03 -1.52 69.47
CA LYS A 689 18.35 -1.18 68.91
C LYS A 689 19.33 -0.61 69.94
N ALA A 690 18.94 -0.52 71.22
CA ALA A 690 19.77 0.08 72.25
C ALA A 690 20.92 -0.85 72.70
N PRO A 691 22.08 -0.29 73.07
CA PRO A 691 23.17 -1.06 73.69
C PRO A 691 22.72 -1.75 75.00
N PRO A 692 23.32 -2.90 75.37
CA PRO A 692 22.94 -3.65 76.58
C PRO A 692 22.94 -2.80 77.86
N GLU A 693 23.92 -1.89 77.97
CA GLU A 693 24.06 -0.97 79.11
C GLU A 693 22.87 -0.02 79.28
N THR A 694 22.22 0.35 78.17
CA THR A 694 21.05 1.24 78.18
C THR A 694 19.78 0.48 78.59
N ILE A 695 19.69 -0.80 78.23
CA ILE A 695 18.57 -1.68 78.62
C ILE A 695 18.62 -1.95 80.13
N GLU A 696 19.80 -2.22 80.69
CA GLU A 696 19.99 -2.39 82.15
C GLU A 696 19.59 -1.13 82.94
N GLN A 697 19.88 0.07 82.41
CA GLN A 697 19.48 1.33 83.04
C GLN A 697 17.95 1.52 83.05
N ILE A 698 17.28 1.16 81.96
CA ILE A 698 15.81 1.22 81.84
C ILE A 698 15.14 0.23 82.82
N GLU A 699 15.68 -0.99 82.94
CA GLU A 699 15.19 -1.97 83.93
C GLU A 699 15.36 -1.48 85.38
N SER A 700 16.48 -0.82 85.70
CA SER A 700 16.72 -0.25 87.03
C SER A 700 15.74 0.87 87.38
N LEU A 701 15.34 1.69 86.41
CA LEU A 701 14.40 2.79 86.58
C LEU A 701 12.97 2.29 86.80
N LEU A 702 12.55 1.25 86.08
CA LEU A 702 11.24 0.62 86.21
C LEU A 702 11.04 -0.09 87.57
N GLN A 703 12.10 -0.64 88.17
CA GLN A 703 12.04 -1.26 89.50
C GLN A 703 11.93 -0.27 90.67
N SER A 704 12.24 1.01 90.44
CA SER A 704 12.23 2.06 91.48
C SER A 704 10.90 2.81 91.63
N SER A 705 9.92 2.54 90.76
CA SER A 705 8.68 3.32 90.64
C SER A 705 7.46 2.44 90.88
N SER A 706 7.18 2.09 92.13
CA SER A 706 5.93 1.45 92.53
C SER A 706 4.95 2.49 93.08
N GLU A 707 4.01 2.95 92.27
CA GLU A 707 2.70 3.40 92.76
C GLU A 707 1.63 3.40 91.65
N SER A 708 0.47 2.91 92.03
CA SER A 708 -0.70 2.54 91.25
C SER A 708 -1.58 3.72 90.82
N THR A 709 -2.08 3.71 89.59
CA THR A 709 -3.37 4.35 89.28
C THR A 709 -4.12 3.74 88.10
N PHE A 710 -5.44 3.75 88.26
CA PHE A 710 -6.49 3.06 87.53
C PHE A 710 -6.69 3.52 86.08
N ILE A 711 -7.10 2.57 85.25
CA ILE A 711 -7.54 2.74 83.85
C ILE A 711 -8.99 3.23 83.84
N ASP A 712 -9.26 4.34 83.16
CA ASP A 712 -10.60 4.80 82.79
C ASP A 712 -10.88 4.42 81.31
N PRO A 713 -11.88 3.56 81.01
CA PRO A 713 -12.15 3.10 79.65
C PRO A 713 -13.30 3.90 79.02
N SER A 714 -12.98 4.80 78.09
CA SER A 714 -14.00 5.37 77.19
C SER A 714 -13.41 5.80 75.84
N ILE A 715 -13.31 4.83 74.92
CA ILE A 715 -13.18 5.09 73.47
C ILE A 715 -14.22 4.25 72.70
N SER A 716 -15.23 4.98 72.22
CA SER A 716 -15.90 4.93 70.91
C SER A 716 -16.34 3.59 70.30
N GLN A 717 -17.67 3.42 70.31
CA GLN A 717 -18.46 2.43 69.58
C GLN A 717 -18.31 2.55 68.04
N ALA A 718 -18.01 1.44 67.38
CA ALA A 718 -18.31 1.25 65.96
C ALA A 718 -19.78 0.83 65.80
N ALA A 719 -20.50 1.46 64.86
CA ALA A 719 -21.90 1.14 64.57
C ALA A 719 -22.04 -0.28 64.00
N SER A 720 -22.94 -1.08 64.58
CA SER A 720 -23.25 -2.45 64.15
C SER A 720 -24.18 -2.50 62.93
N PHE A 721 -23.90 -3.42 62.00
CA PHE A 721 -24.76 -3.76 60.86
C PHE A 721 -26.13 -4.29 61.32
N PRO A 722 -27.26 -3.95 60.66
CA PRO A 722 -28.58 -4.41 61.09
C PRO A 722 -28.76 -5.91 60.82
N VAL A 723 -28.93 -6.69 61.88
CA VAL A 723 -29.25 -8.12 61.81
C VAL A 723 -30.74 -8.29 62.15
N ASN A 724 -31.61 -8.36 61.14
CA ASN A 724 -33.01 -8.74 61.32
C ASN A 724 -33.13 -10.27 61.23
N PRO A 725 -33.34 -11.01 62.35
CA PRO A 725 -33.51 -12.45 62.29
C PRO A 725 -34.81 -12.80 61.56
N VAL A 726 -34.71 -13.62 60.51
CA VAL A 726 -35.87 -14.15 59.79
C VAL A 726 -36.55 -15.20 60.68
N SER A 727 -37.71 -14.86 61.25
CA SER A 727 -38.37 -15.69 62.26
C SER A 727 -38.94 -17.02 61.74
N ASN A 728 -39.04 -17.21 60.42
CA ASN A 728 -39.48 -18.48 59.81
C ASN A 728 -38.89 -18.63 58.38
N PRO A 729 -37.76 -19.34 58.21
CA PRO A 729 -37.05 -19.48 56.94
C PRO A 729 -37.89 -20.16 55.84
N GLU A 730 -38.63 -21.22 56.19
CA GLU A 730 -39.41 -22.03 55.23
C GLU A 730 -40.57 -21.25 54.60
N ARG A 731 -41.22 -20.38 55.40
CA ARG A 731 -42.30 -19.52 54.89
C ARG A 731 -41.75 -18.45 53.93
N ARG A 732 -40.59 -17.89 54.23
CA ARG A 732 -39.92 -16.89 53.39
C ARG A 732 -39.44 -17.52 52.08
N GLU A 733 -38.89 -18.73 52.13
CA GLU A 733 -38.47 -19.48 50.94
C GLU A 733 -39.65 -19.77 49.98
N LYS A 734 -40.79 -20.24 50.51
CA LYS A 734 -42.01 -20.44 49.70
C LYS A 734 -42.52 -19.15 49.06
N GLN A 735 -42.42 -18.03 49.76
CA GLN A 735 -42.91 -16.74 49.27
C GLN A 735 -41.98 -16.16 48.19
N ILE A 736 -40.66 -16.31 48.37
CA ILE A 736 -39.64 -15.96 47.36
C ILE A 736 -39.80 -16.81 46.10
N LEU A 737 -40.06 -18.12 46.23
CA LEU A 737 -40.33 -19.00 45.08
C LEU A 737 -41.61 -18.62 44.32
N LEU A 738 -42.65 -18.19 45.03
CA LEU A 738 -43.91 -17.75 44.44
C LEU A 738 -43.78 -16.39 43.71
N GLU A 739 -42.89 -15.51 44.19
CA GLU A 739 -42.57 -14.22 43.57
C GLU A 739 -41.63 -14.39 42.35
N LEU A 740 -40.64 -15.30 42.43
CA LEU A 740 -39.76 -15.66 41.30
C LEU A 740 -40.55 -16.20 40.11
N GLY A 741 -41.58 -17.03 40.34
CA GLY A 741 -42.43 -17.58 39.27
C GLY A 741 -43.35 -16.55 38.58
N LYS A 742 -43.51 -15.34 39.14
CA LYS A 742 -44.29 -14.23 38.55
C LYS A 742 -43.42 -13.13 37.97
N THR A 743 -42.09 -13.25 38.09
CA THR A 743 -41.14 -12.25 37.64
C THR A 743 -40.72 -12.57 36.20
N PRO A 744 -40.77 -11.60 35.26
CA PRO A 744 -40.35 -11.85 33.88
C PRO A 744 -38.86 -12.20 33.79
N ASP A 745 -38.53 -13.09 32.84
CA ASP A 745 -37.15 -13.48 32.54
C ASP A 745 -36.32 -12.28 32.04
N LYS A 746 -35.03 -12.27 32.38
CA LYS A 746 -34.10 -11.23 31.92
C LYS A 746 -33.83 -11.40 30.43
N GLU A 747 -34.29 -10.45 29.62
CA GLU A 747 -33.87 -10.34 28.22
C GLU A 747 -32.66 -9.40 28.09
N TYR A 748 -31.67 -9.84 27.31
CA TYR A 748 -30.49 -9.05 26.96
C TYR A 748 -30.50 -8.76 25.47
N THR A 749 -30.40 -7.49 25.10
CA THR A 749 -30.17 -7.05 23.71
C THR A 749 -28.81 -6.37 23.61
N GLU A 750 -27.97 -6.79 22.68
CA GLU A 750 -26.68 -6.14 22.40
C GLU A 750 -26.91 -4.74 21.81
N LYS A 751 -26.40 -3.71 22.50
CA LYS A 751 -26.26 -2.35 21.97
C LYS A 751 -24.78 -2.09 21.70
N LEU A 752 -24.42 -1.88 20.44
CA LEU A 752 -23.11 -1.34 20.06
C LEU A 752 -23.00 0.10 20.57
N ARG A 753 -22.11 0.35 21.53
CA ARG A 753 -21.77 1.70 22.00
C ARG A 753 -20.42 2.13 21.43
N SER A 754 -20.36 3.32 20.84
CA SER A 754 -19.09 3.96 20.49
C SER A 754 -18.38 4.41 21.77
N VAL A 755 -17.16 3.95 22.00
CA VAL A 755 -16.32 4.36 23.14
C VAL A 755 -15.35 5.45 22.65
N ARG A 756 -15.36 6.62 23.31
CA ARG A 756 -14.43 7.75 23.04
C ARG A 756 -13.01 7.31 23.45
N THR A 757 -12.04 7.37 22.53
CA THR A 757 -10.65 6.91 22.74
C THR A 757 -9.62 8.03 22.88
N SER A 758 -10.00 9.30 22.63
CA SER A 758 -9.18 10.49 22.84
C SER A 758 -9.23 10.98 24.29
N ARG A 759 -8.09 11.42 24.84
CA ARG A 759 -7.99 12.15 26.13
C ARG A 759 -7.62 13.60 25.86
N ASN A 760 -8.33 14.54 26.46
CA ASN A 760 -8.02 15.97 26.40
C ASN A 760 -6.92 16.35 27.40
N THR A 761 -6.11 17.38 27.08
CA THR A 761 -4.96 17.82 27.87
C THR A 761 -5.36 18.60 29.14
N ILE A 762 -6.56 19.19 29.16
CA ILE A 762 -7.12 19.96 30.28
C ILE A 762 -8.51 19.42 30.62
N ASP A 763 -8.79 19.23 31.91
CA ASP A 763 -10.08 18.78 32.42
C ASP A 763 -11.16 19.87 32.22
N PRO A 764 -12.30 19.59 31.54
CA PRO A 764 -13.34 20.57 31.27
C PRO A 764 -13.86 21.32 32.51
N LYS A 765 -13.91 20.65 33.67
CA LYS A 765 -14.32 21.31 34.94
C LYS A 765 -13.33 22.39 35.37
N THR A 766 -12.03 22.17 35.16
CA THR A 766 -11.00 23.16 35.46
C THR A 766 -11.17 24.39 34.56
N TRP A 767 -11.30 24.20 33.25
CA TRP A 767 -11.46 25.30 32.29
C TRP A 767 -12.72 26.14 32.56
N LEU A 768 -13.85 25.47 32.84
CA LEU A 768 -15.11 26.15 33.16
C LEU A 768 -15.04 26.94 34.47
N SER A 769 -14.39 26.42 35.50
CA SER A 769 -14.24 27.12 36.77
C SER A 769 -13.42 28.41 36.63
N THR A 770 -12.42 28.43 35.75
CA THR A 770 -11.59 29.62 35.50
C THR A 770 -12.33 30.70 34.71
N HIS A 771 -13.17 30.32 33.75
CA HIS A 771 -13.82 31.28 32.86
C HIS A 771 -15.22 31.74 33.30
N TYR A 772 -15.89 30.98 34.18
CA TYR A 772 -17.28 31.25 34.59
C TYR A 772 -17.43 31.50 36.10
N THR A 773 -16.33 31.83 36.76
CA THR A 773 -16.33 32.48 38.07
C THR A 773 -16.15 33.99 37.83
N ASN A 774 -17.04 34.79 38.41
CA ASN A 774 -17.00 36.25 38.27
C ASN A 774 -15.93 36.89 39.20
N ASP A 775 -15.74 38.21 39.10
CA ASP A 775 -14.75 38.95 39.89
C ASP A 775 -15.02 38.93 41.42
N ASP A 776 -16.21 38.50 41.83
CA ASP A 776 -16.63 38.33 43.24
C ASP A 776 -16.46 36.88 43.73
N ASP A 777 -15.69 36.04 43.02
CA ASP A 777 -15.48 34.60 43.29
C ASP A 777 -16.80 33.77 43.32
N GLN A 778 -17.81 34.20 42.56
CA GLN A 778 -19.07 33.47 42.37
C GLN A 778 -19.12 32.76 41.04
N MET A 779 -19.28 31.44 41.07
CA MET A 779 -19.50 30.66 39.87
C MET A 779 -20.97 30.67 39.50
N VAL A 780 -21.28 31.03 38.26
CA VAL A 780 -22.66 31.26 37.79
C VAL A 780 -23.08 30.16 36.83
N CYS A 781 -24.30 29.64 37.00
CA CYS A 781 -24.90 28.69 36.06
C CYS A 781 -25.21 29.37 34.72
N GLN A 782 -24.71 28.79 33.63
CA GLN A 782 -24.85 29.41 32.30
C GLN A 782 -26.28 29.35 31.73
N ILE A 783 -27.19 28.58 32.34
CA ILE A 783 -28.61 28.50 31.94
C ILE A 783 -29.49 29.35 32.85
N CYS A 784 -29.47 29.13 34.17
CA CYS A 784 -30.35 29.88 35.07
C CYS A 784 -29.80 31.24 35.49
N GLN A 785 -28.51 31.51 35.22
CA GLN A 785 -27.83 32.78 35.55
C GLN A 785 -27.77 33.11 37.04
N GLU A 786 -27.96 32.12 37.91
CA GLU A 786 -27.84 32.24 39.37
C GLU A 786 -26.50 31.66 39.87
N GLU A 787 -26.06 32.07 41.06
CA GLU A 787 -24.89 31.49 41.74
C GLU A 787 -25.10 29.98 41.97
N MET A 788 -24.06 29.18 41.71
CA MET A 788 -24.10 27.73 41.89
C MET A 788 -24.42 27.35 43.35
N PRO A 789 -25.40 26.47 43.60
CA PRO A 789 -25.99 26.28 44.94
C PRO A 789 -25.11 25.50 45.93
N PHE A 790 -24.10 24.77 45.45
CA PHE A 790 -23.33 23.84 46.28
C PHE A 790 -21.82 24.13 46.20
N LYS A 791 -21.16 24.20 47.37
CA LYS A 791 -19.71 24.33 47.52
C LYS A 791 -19.15 23.11 48.26
N TYR A 792 -18.00 22.60 47.79
CA TYR A 792 -17.23 21.61 48.52
C TYR A 792 -16.62 22.21 49.79
N ARG A 793 -16.23 21.36 50.76
CA ARG A 793 -15.59 21.79 52.02
C ARG A 793 -14.31 22.62 51.84
N GLY A 794 -13.71 22.61 50.63
CA GLY A 794 -12.55 23.42 50.26
C GLY A 794 -12.85 24.72 49.51
N GLY A 795 -14.12 25.16 49.43
CA GLY A 795 -14.52 26.44 48.81
C GLY A 795 -14.91 26.39 47.33
N ASN A 796 -14.47 25.36 46.58
CA ASN A 796 -14.81 25.21 45.16
C ASN A 796 -16.28 24.84 44.94
N TYR A 797 -16.90 25.37 43.89
CA TYR A 797 -18.29 25.03 43.53
C TYR A 797 -18.42 23.64 42.93
N TYR A 798 -19.54 22.97 43.24
CA TYR A 798 -19.98 21.76 42.57
C TYR A 798 -20.94 22.10 41.44
N PHE A 799 -20.65 21.57 40.25
CA PHE A 799 -21.47 21.75 39.05
C PHE A 799 -21.28 20.58 38.08
N ASP A 800 -22.25 20.43 37.17
CA ASP A 800 -22.23 19.48 36.06
C ASP A 800 -21.67 20.15 34.81
N ALA A 801 -20.66 19.51 34.21
CA ALA A 801 -20.06 19.94 32.95
C ALA A 801 -20.70 19.15 31.80
N VAL A 802 -21.56 19.80 31.02
CA VAL A 802 -22.36 19.14 29.99
C VAL A 802 -21.89 19.56 28.60
N GLU A 803 -21.54 18.59 27.75
CA GLU A 803 -21.09 18.81 26.36
C GLU A 803 -22.30 19.03 25.43
N MET A 804 -22.47 20.24 24.90
CA MET A 804 -23.69 20.63 24.17
C MET A 804 -23.63 20.43 22.65
N LEU A 805 -22.44 20.41 22.05
CA LEU A 805 -22.26 20.42 20.58
C LEU A 805 -21.72 19.11 20.00
N LYS A 806 -21.90 18.00 20.71
CA LYS A 806 -21.35 16.67 20.37
C LYS A 806 -21.67 16.17 18.96
N GLU A 807 -22.77 16.62 18.37
CA GLU A 807 -23.21 16.23 17.02
C GLU A 807 -22.73 17.16 15.90
N TYR A 808 -22.21 18.35 16.23
CA TYR A 808 -21.88 19.40 15.26
C TYR A 808 -20.38 19.74 15.20
N PHE A 809 -19.61 19.36 16.23
CA PHE A 809 -18.16 19.56 16.28
C PHE A 809 -17.44 18.21 16.46
N THR A 810 -16.48 17.94 15.58
CA THR A 810 -15.69 16.70 15.60
C THR A 810 -14.36 16.82 16.36
N LYS A 811 -14.10 17.96 17.00
CA LYS A 811 -12.85 18.26 17.72
C LYS A 811 -13.10 18.35 19.23
N GLU A 812 -12.17 17.79 20.00
CA GLU A 812 -12.09 17.94 21.45
C GLU A 812 -11.73 19.40 21.79
N TYR A 813 -12.70 20.17 22.31
CA TYR A 813 -12.48 21.58 22.68
C TYR A 813 -13.35 21.96 23.88
N GLU A 814 -12.72 22.54 24.91
CA GLU A 814 -13.30 22.76 26.23
C GLU A 814 -14.45 23.78 26.22
N ALA A 815 -14.44 24.72 25.27
CA ALA A 815 -15.51 25.71 25.12
C ALA A 815 -16.86 25.12 24.64
N GLN A 816 -16.92 23.82 24.32
CA GLN A 816 -18.17 23.13 23.98
C GLN A 816 -18.95 22.62 25.21
N PHE A 817 -18.34 22.71 26.40
CA PHE A 817 -18.97 22.34 27.66
C PHE A 817 -19.64 23.56 28.30
N LEU A 818 -20.74 23.33 29.02
CA LEU A 818 -21.41 24.31 29.87
C LEU A 818 -21.33 23.89 31.33
N ALA A 819 -21.15 24.87 32.23
CA ALA A 819 -21.29 24.69 33.66
C ALA A 819 -22.75 24.90 34.10
N LEU A 820 -23.40 23.82 34.54
CA LEU A 820 -24.80 23.81 34.94
C LEU A 820 -24.96 23.43 36.41
N CYS A 821 -26.01 23.97 37.04
CA CYS A 821 -26.41 23.50 38.37
C CYS A 821 -26.85 22.02 38.28
N PRO A 822 -26.47 21.17 39.26
CA PRO A 822 -26.93 19.79 39.31
C PRO A 822 -28.45 19.73 39.55
N GLU A 823 -29.15 18.80 38.90
CA GLU A 823 -30.58 18.54 39.13
C GLU A 823 -30.91 17.98 40.52
#